data_AF-A0A8C8SH20-F1
#
_entry.id   AF-A0A8C8SH20-F1
#
_cell.length_a   1.000
_cell.length_b   1.000
_cell.length_c   1.000
_cell.angle_alpha   90.00
_cell.angle_beta   90.00
_cell.angle_gamma   90.00
#
_symmetry.space_group_name_H-M   'P 1'
#
loop_
_entity.id
_entity.type
_entity.pdbx_description
1 polymer ?
#
loop_
_entity_poly.entity_id
_entity_poly.type
_entity_poly.pdbx_seq_one_letter_code
_entity_poly.pdbx_strand_id
1 'polypeptide(L)'
;MVPQFTPTKNLTYFTQVPKKPQTNKQKTPKPTNQQNKKKRPPPPNPNHPLWRIYIYFFFSFLNELCCFTGCPPLGLETLKITDFQLHASTTKRYGLGAHRGRLNIQAGVNENDFYDGAWCAGRNDPYQWIEVDARRLTKFTGIITQGRNSLWLSDWVTSYKVMLSNDSHAWVTVKNGSGDMIFEGNSEKEIPVLNELPVPIVARYIRINPRSWYEEGSICMRLEILGCPLPDPNNYYHRRNEMTTTDNLDFKHHNYKEMRQLMKVVNEMCPNITRIYNIGKSHQGLKLYAVEISDNPGEHEVGEPEFRYIAGAHGNEVLGRELVLLLMQFMCQEYLAGNPRIIRLIEDTRIHLLPSVNPDGYEMAYEVGSELGGWSLGRWTQDGIDINNNFPDLNTMLWEAEDRKKVQRKVPNHHIPIPEWYLSENTTVAVETRAVIAWMEKIPFVLGGNLQGGELVVAYPYDMVRSTWKTQEHTPTPDDHVFRWLAYSYASTHRLMTDARRRVCHTEDFQKEDGTVNGASWHTVAGSKCLKKFVWDSLYKVSLGNKSVTRSSLTELGHPITYRQKATNDGDYWRLLNPGEYMVTAKADGYISSTKNCAVGYDMGATQCDFTISKTTLTRIKEIMEKFGKQPIGPSIRRLRQRARQRRQRR
;
A
#
# COMPACT_ATOMS: atom_id res chain seq x y z
N MET A 1 29.19 27.78 -3.00
CA MET A 1 30.08 26.97 -2.13
C MET A 1 29.20 26.21 -1.17
N VAL A 2 29.24 24.89 -1.17
CA VAL A 2 28.37 24.03 -0.35
C VAL A 2 29.10 23.69 0.96
N PRO A 3 28.53 23.93 2.15
CA PRO A 3 29.12 23.46 3.40
C PRO A 3 29.03 21.93 3.48
N GLN A 4 30.18 21.27 3.62
CA GLN A 4 30.24 19.83 3.90
C GLN A 4 29.81 19.58 5.36
N PHE A 5 28.68 18.90 5.56
CA PHE A 5 28.34 18.38 6.89
C PHE A 5 29.18 17.14 7.20
N THR A 6 30.07 17.28 8.17
CA THR A 6 30.80 16.16 8.79
C THR A 6 30.05 15.69 10.04
N PRO A 7 29.72 14.39 10.18
CA PRO A 7 29.05 13.90 11.37
C PRO A 7 30.07 13.71 12.51
N THR A 8 30.04 14.61 13.49
CA THR A 8 30.78 14.44 14.74
C THR A 8 30.15 13.32 15.58
N LYS A 9 30.93 12.25 15.79
CA LYS A 9 30.57 11.18 16.73
C LYS A 9 30.51 11.76 18.15
N ASN A 10 29.39 11.56 18.85
CA ASN A 10 29.33 11.27 20.29
C ASN A 10 27.89 10.96 20.71
N LEU A 11 27.52 9.68 20.70
CA LEU A 11 26.35 9.16 21.41
C LEU A 11 26.81 8.09 22.38
N THR A 12 26.65 8.37 23.66
CA THR A 12 27.16 7.57 24.77
C THR A 12 26.26 6.37 25.01
N TYR A 13 26.82 5.15 24.93
CA TYR A 13 26.07 3.92 25.15
C TYR A 13 25.70 3.75 26.63
N PHE A 14 24.41 3.72 26.97
CA PHE A 14 23.92 3.20 28.24
C PHE A 14 23.48 1.75 28.10
N THR A 15 24.37 0.83 28.45
CA THR A 15 24.09 -0.61 28.53
C THR A 15 23.43 -0.96 29.86
N GLN A 16 22.14 -1.35 29.83
CA GLN A 16 21.50 -1.95 31.01
C GLN A 16 21.81 -3.44 31.09
N VAL A 17 22.41 -3.85 32.21
CA VAL A 17 22.77 -5.24 32.52
C VAL A 17 21.58 -5.95 33.18
N PRO A 18 21.14 -7.14 32.72
CA PRO A 18 20.07 -7.89 33.37
C PRO A 18 20.53 -8.45 34.74
N LYS A 19 19.74 -8.22 35.80
CA LYS A 19 19.96 -8.86 37.11
C LYS A 19 19.53 -10.34 37.08
N LYS A 20 20.34 -11.21 37.67
CA LYS A 20 20.02 -12.64 37.86
C LYS A 20 18.80 -12.85 38.78
N PRO A 21 17.92 -13.83 38.54
CA PRO A 21 16.94 -14.28 39.52
C PRO A 21 17.63 -15.08 40.64
N GLN A 22 17.30 -14.79 41.90
CA GLN A 22 17.65 -15.66 43.03
C GLN A 22 16.55 -16.70 43.25
N THR A 23 16.96 -17.95 43.39
CA THR A 23 16.09 -19.07 43.77
C THR A 23 15.93 -19.13 45.29
N ASN A 24 14.71 -19.36 45.80
CA ASN A 24 14.57 -19.93 47.14
C ASN A 24 13.31 -20.80 47.36
N LYS A 25 13.59 -22.11 47.37
CA LYS A 25 12.99 -23.24 48.10
C LYS A 25 11.56 -23.15 48.67
N GLN A 26 10.80 -24.18 48.30
CA GLN A 26 9.57 -24.67 48.92
C GLN A 26 9.65 -24.85 50.45
N LYS A 27 8.51 -24.66 51.13
CA LYS A 27 8.10 -25.47 52.30
C LYS A 27 6.60 -25.76 52.24
N THR A 28 6.22 -27.03 52.29
CA THR A 28 4.85 -27.51 52.56
C THR A 28 4.62 -27.66 54.06
N PRO A 29 3.35 -27.67 54.50
CA PRO A 29 2.88 -28.83 55.26
C PRO A 29 1.48 -29.35 54.82
N LYS A 30 1.06 -30.44 55.48
CA LYS A 30 0.00 -31.40 55.11
C LYS A 30 -1.44 -30.99 55.49
N PRO A 31 -2.48 -31.70 54.99
CA PRO A 31 -3.88 -31.28 55.07
C PRO A 31 -4.65 -31.82 56.29
N THR A 32 -5.81 -31.22 56.57
CA THR A 32 -6.84 -31.75 57.49
C THR A 32 -8.22 -31.75 56.82
N ASN A 33 -8.87 -32.91 56.84
CA ASN A 33 -10.27 -33.12 56.43
C ASN A 33 -11.24 -32.57 57.47
N GLN A 34 -12.39 -32.04 57.03
CA GLN A 34 -13.66 -32.13 57.76
C GLN A 34 -14.86 -32.10 56.80
N GLN A 35 -15.90 -32.88 57.12
CA GLN A 35 -17.07 -33.14 56.27
C GLN A 35 -18.32 -32.36 56.72
N ASN A 36 -19.35 -32.34 55.87
CA ASN A 36 -20.80 -32.27 56.21
C ASN A 36 -21.33 -30.94 56.80
N LYS A 37 -22.42 -30.30 56.31
CA LYS A 37 -23.75 -30.86 56.00
C LYS A 37 -24.69 -29.85 55.28
N LYS A 38 -25.73 -30.40 54.63
CA LYS A 38 -26.84 -29.77 53.87
C LYS A 38 -27.65 -28.66 54.59
N LYS A 39 -28.27 -27.76 53.81
CA LYS A 39 -29.66 -27.23 54.01
C LYS A 39 -30.30 -26.66 52.71
N ARG A 40 -31.56 -27.04 52.46
CA ARG A 40 -32.64 -26.47 51.60
C ARG A 40 -33.88 -26.34 52.55
N PRO A 41 -34.96 -25.54 52.32
CA PRO A 41 -35.87 -25.47 51.15
C PRO A 41 -36.22 -23.97 50.82
N PRO A 42 -37.39 -23.50 50.27
CA PRO A 42 -38.61 -24.17 49.76
C PRO A 42 -38.98 -23.70 48.30
N PRO A 43 -40.22 -23.30 47.85
CA PRO A 43 -40.65 -23.55 46.46
C PRO A 43 -40.94 -22.30 45.60
N PRO A 44 -41.18 -22.44 44.27
CA PRO A 44 -41.43 -21.33 43.36
C PRO A 44 -42.93 -21.00 43.19
N ASN A 45 -43.22 -19.78 42.73
CA ASN A 45 -44.48 -19.43 42.08
C ASN A 45 -44.15 -18.65 40.78
N PRO A 46 -44.87 -18.83 39.65
CA PRO A 46 -44.37 -18.44 38.33
C PRO A 46 -44.87 -17.06 37.88
N ASN A 47 -44.08 -16.36 37.06
CA ASN A 47 -44.50 -15.82 35.76
C ASN A 47 -43.37 -15.09 35.01
N HIS A 48 -43.48 -15.09 33.68
CA HIS A 48 -42.64 -14.47 32.64
C HIS A 48 -41.31 -15.14 32.25
N PRO A 49 -41.12 -15.46 30.94
CA PRO A 49 -39.90 -16.04 30.41
C PRO A 49 -38.90 -14.96 29.98
N LEU A 50 -37.70 -15.00 30.54
CA LEU A 50 -36.51 -14.36 29.95
C LEU A 50 -35.50 -15.45 29.59
N TRP A 51 -35.32 -15.68 28.30
CA TRP A 51 -34.32 -16.61 27.77
C TRP A 51 -32.90 -16.07 28.00
N ARG A 52 -32.35 -16.30 29.20
CA ARG A 52 -30.90 -16.18 29.44
C ARG A 52 -30.19 -17.40 28.87
N ILE A 53 -29.72 -17.28 27.63
CA ILE A 53 -28.77 -18.24 27.06
C ILE A 53 -27.43 -18.05 27.77
N TYR A 54 -27.01 -19.07 28.53
CA TYR A 54 -25.66 -19.14 29.08
C TYR A 54 -24.72 -19.65 27.97
N ILE A 55 -24.03 -18.73 27.28
CA ILE A 55 -22.92 -19.10 26.40
C ILE A 55 -21.74 -19.46 27.29
N TYR A 56 -21.50 -20.76 27.44
CA TYR A 56 -20.26 -21.26 28.04
C TYR A 56 -19.09 -20.98 27.10
N PHE A 57 -18.04 -20.38 27.64
CA PHE A 57 -16.76 -20.15 26.96
C PHE A 57 -16.17 -21.49 26.47
N PHE A 58 -16.33 -21.80 25.19
CA PHE A 58 -15.69 -22.97 24.56
C PHE A 58 -14.32 -22.59 23.98
N PHE A 59 -13.43 -22.10 24.84
CA PHE A 59 -12.06 -21.75 24.49
C PHE A 59 -11.16 -23.00 24.53
N SER A 60 -11.41 -23.95 23.62
CA SER A 60 -10.48 -25.02 23.19
C SER A 60 -11.22 -25.99 22.26
N PHE A 61 -11.24 -25.70 20.94
CA PHE A 61 -11.33 -26.68 19.84
C PHE A 61 -11.43 -25.95 18.48
N LEU A 62 -10.36 -25.23 18.09
CA LEU A 62 -10.24 -24.67 16.74
C LEU A 62 -8.75 -24.46 16.34
N ASN A 63 -7.89 -25.41 16.71
CA ASN A 63 -6.45 -25.37 16.38
C ASN A 63 -6.03 -26.42 15.33
N GLU A 64 -7.00 -26.94 14.56
CA GLU A 64 -6.81 -28.06 13.61
C GLU A 64 -7.47 -27.86 12.23
N LEU A 65 -8.06 -26.70 11.94
CA LEU A 65 -8.60 -26.35 10.60
C LEU A 65 -8.08 -25.01 10.09
N CYS A 66 -6.76 -24.90 9.94
CA CYS A 66 -6.15 -24.04 8.92
C CYS A 66 -4.79 -24.59 8.47
N CYS A 67 -4.77 -25.84 8.02
CA CYS A 67 -3.69 -26.37 7.22
C CYS A 67 -4.26 -26.62 5.81
N PHE A 68 -3.74 -25.91 4.82
CA PHE A 68 -3.70 -26.47 3.46
C PHE A 68 -3.05 -27.86 3.60
N THR A 69 -3.62 -28.89 2.97
CA THR A 69 -3.09 -30.26 3.11
C THR A 69 -1.75 -30.49 2.38
N GLY A 70 -1.20 -29.44 1.76
CA GLY A 70 0.12 -29.39 1.13
C GLY A 70 1.09 -28.46 1.86
N CYS A 71 2.38 -28.63 1.58
CA CYS A 71 3.42 -27.79 2.18
C CYS A 71 3.50 -26.39 1.54
N PRO A 72 3.94 -25.36 2.29
CA PRO A 72 4.06 -24.00 1.76
C PRO A 72 5.20 -23.86 0.73
N PRO A 73 5.22 -22.75 -0.04
CA PRO A 73 6.37 -22.40 -0.86
C PRO A 73 7.64 -22.19 0.00
N LEU A 74 8.77 -22.69 -0.49
CA LEU A 74 10.07 -22.54 0.16
C LEU A 74 10.60 -21.10 0.05
N GLY A 75 10.16 -20.35 -0.96
CA GLY A 75 10.35 -18.92 -1.09
C GLY A 75 11.45 -18.55 -2.08
N LEU A 76 11.39 -19.11 -3.29
CA LEU A 76 12.06 -18.54 -4.45
C LEU A 76 11.49 -17.17 -4.80
N GLU A 77 10.17 -17.01 -4.79
CA GLU A 77 9.50 -15.72 -5.05
C GLU A 77 9.76 -14.71 -3.92
N THR A 78 9.56 -15.14 -2.67
CA THR A 78 9.68 -14.27 -1.47
C THR A 78 11.12 -14.00 -1.04
N LEU A 79 12.11 -14.42 -1.83
CA LEU A 79 13.55 -14.28 -1.58
C LEU A 79 14.07 -14.95 -0.30
N LYS A 80 13.27 -15.79 0.37
CA LYS A 80 13.67 -16.60 1.54
C LYS A 80 14.76 -17.62 1.17
N ILE A 81 14.70 -18.15 -0.06
CA ILE A 81 15.80 -18.85 -0.70
C ILE A 81 16.78 -17.80 -1.24
N THR A 82 18.01 -17.77 -0.73
CA THR A 82 19.07 -16.85 -1.16
C THR A 82 19.70 -17.27 -2.50
N ASP A 83 20.33 -16.35 -3.24
CA ASP A 83 20.91 -16.68 -4.55
C ASP A 83 22.02 -17.74 -4.49
N PHE A 84 22.76 -17.83 -3.38
CA PHE A 84 23.74 -18.89 -3.11
C PHE A 84 23.13 -20.30 -2.93
N GLN A 85 21.81 -20.43 -2.91
CA GLN A 85 21.10 -21.72 -2.88
C GLN A 85 20.62 -22.15 -4.28
N LEU A 86 20.83 -21.32 -5.31
CA LEU A 86 20.34 -21.53 -6.67
C LEU A 86 21.51 -21.79 -7.61
N HIS A 87 21.51 -22.95 -8.25
CA HIS A 87 22.53 -23.35 -9.23
C HIS A 87 21.87 -23.78 -10.54
N ALA A 88 22.60 -23.74 -11.64
CA ALA A 88 22.13 -24.24 -12.93
C ALA A 88 23.29 -24.84 -13.74
N SER A 89 22.95 -25.73 -14.66
CA SER A 89 23.89 -26.39 -15.58
C SER A 89 24.67 -25.40 -16.44
N THR A 90 23.97 -24.41 -16.99
CA THR A 90 24.49 -23.31 -17.79
C THR A 90 23.57 -22.10 -17.64
N THR A 91 24.06 -20.93 -18.05
CA THR A 91 23.24 -19.72 -18.21
C THR A 91 23.57 -19.04 -19.54
N LYS A 92 22.56 -18.45 -20.19
CA LYS A 92 22.72 -17.70 -21.45
C LYS A 92 23.51 -16.40 -21.26
N ARG A 93 23.36 -15.75 -20.10
CA ARG A 93 24.05 -14.51 -19.69
C ARG A 93 23.77 -14.23 -18.20
N TYR A 94 24.47 -13.27 -17.59
CA TYR A 94 24.27 -12.95 -16.17
C TYR A 94 22.81 -12.65 -15.82
N GLY A 95 22.15 -11.76 -16.59
CA GLY A 95 20.75 -11.38 -16.39
C GLY A 95 19.73 -12.52 -16.57
N LEU A 96 20.16 -13.70 -17.03
CA LEU A 96 19.35 -14.92 -17.17
C LEU A 96 19.88 -16.09 -16.30
N GLY A 97 20.62 -15.81 -15.23
CA GLY A 97 21.17 -16.81 -14.33
C GLY A 97 20.15 -17.47 -13.39
N ALA A 98 20.56 -18.52 -12.66
CA ALA A 98 19.70 -19.26 -11.72
C ALA A 98 19.01 -18.37 -10.68
N HIS A 99 19.65 -17.27 -10.26
CA HIS A 99 19.12 -16.25 -9.35
C HIS A 99 17.87 -15.50 -9.87
N ARG A 100 17.59 -15.63 -11.19
CA ARG A 100 16.42 -15.12 -11.91
C ARG A 100 15.41 -16.23 -12.25
N GLY A 101 15.69 -17.49 -11.92
CA GLY A 101 14.76 -18.62 -12.11
C GLY A 101 13.61 -18.64 -11.10
N ARG A 102 13.16 -17.49 -10.58
CA ARG A 102 12.21 -17.36 -9.48
C ARG A 102 10.82 -17.06 -10.02
N LEU A 103 9.79 -17.71 -9.47
CA LEU A 103 8.38 -17.44 -9.76
C LEU A 103 8.09 -15.93 -9.67
N ASN A 104 7.26 -15.44 -10.58
CA ASN A 104 6.85 -14.04 -10.72
C ASN A 104 7.98 -12.99 -10.84
N ILE A 105 9.25 -13.37 -11.05
CA ILE A 105 10.27 -12.35 -11.34
C ILE A 105 9.98 -11.66 -12.68
N GLN A 106 10.31 -10.38 -12.77
CA GLN A 106 9.97 -9.51 -13.90
C GLN A 106 11.23 -8.95 -14.55
N ALA A 107 11.13 -8.73 -15.87
CA ALA A 107 12.16 -8.11 -16.68
C ALA A 107 12.10 -6.58 -16.62
N GLY A 108 13.21 -5.93 -16.96
CA GLY A 108 13.20 -4.51 -17.30
C GLY A 108 12.53 -4.23 -18.65
N VAL A 109 12.34 -2.95 -18.97
CA VAL A 109 11.88 -2.51 -20.30
C VAL A 109 12.91 -2.87 -21.39
N ASN A 110 14.19 -2.94 -21.01
CA ASN A 110 15.31 -3.22 -21.91
C ASN A 110 15.68 -4.71 -21.90
N GLU A 111 15.81 -5.30 -23.08
CA GLU A 111 16.32 -6.68 -23.24
C GLU A 111 17.83 -6.76 -23.04
N ASN A 112 18.29 -7.89 -22.52
CA ASN A 112 19.71 -8.23 -22.34
C ASN A 112 20.46 -7.37 -21.31
N ASP A 113 19.74 -6.77 -20.35
CA ASP A 113 20.33 -6.07 -19.22
C ASP A 113 20.74 -7.05 -18.09
N PHE A 114 20.99 -6.54 -16.88
CA PHE A 114 21.31 -7.35 -15.72
C PHE A 114 20.08 -8.02 -15.06
N TYR A 115 18.87 -7.77 -15.58
CA TYR A 115 17.59 -7.99 -14.92
C TYR A 115 16.51 -8.58 -15.85
N ASP A 116 16.83 -9.53 -16.73
CA ASP A 116 15.81 -10.26 -17.51
C ASP A 116 14.91 -11.16 -16.61
N GLY A 117 13.72 -11.53 -17.10
CA GLY A 117 12.65 -12.16 -16.31
C GLY A 117 12.63 -13.70 -16.24
N ALA A 118 13.77 -14.41 -16.26
CA ALA A 118 13.86 -15.86 -16.00
C ALA A 118 15.29 -16.36 -15.79
N TRP A 119 15.46 -17.62 -15.35
CA TRP A 119 16.65 -18.38 -15.74
C TRP A 119 16.48 -18.87 -17.17
N CYS A 120 17.52 -18.74 -18.00
CA CYS A 120 17.61 -19.40 -19.31
C CYS A 120 18.93 -20.15 -19.44
N ALA A 121 18.87 -21.39 -19.92
CA ALA A 121 20.07 -22.16 -20.21
C ALA A 121 20.87 -21.55 -21.37
N GLY A 122 22.19 -21.75 -21.35
CA GLY A 122 23.09 -21.32 -22.42
C GLY A 122 23.08 -22.23 -23.65
N ARG A 123 22.41 -23.39 -23.58
CA ARG A 123 22.22 -24.35 -24.69
C ARG A 123 20.82 -24.93 -24.63
N ASN A 124 20.20 -25.16 -25.78
CA ASN A 124 18.92 -25.85 -25.91
C ASN A 124 19.17 -27.36 -26.10
N ASP A 125 19.46 -28.06 -25.01
CA ASP A 125 19.72 -29.51 -25.00
C ASP A 125 19.05 -30.18 -23.78
N PRO A 126 18.75 -31.50 -23.82
CA PRO A 126 17.99 -32.19 -22.76
C PRO A 126 18.82 -32.53 -21.51
N TYR A 127 20.04 -31.98 -21.38
CA TYR A 127 20.92 -32.16 -20.21
C TYR A 127 20.94 -30.93 -19.29
N GLN A 128 20.20 -29.88 -19.63
CA GLN A 128 20.12 -28.67 -18.81
C GLN A 128 19.33 -28.89 -17.52
N TRP A 129 19.63 -28.08 -16.51
CA TRP A 129 18.96 -28.12 -15.22
C TRP A 129 19.10 -26.83 -14.42
N ILE A 130 18.14 -26.60 -13.52
CA ILE A 130 18.18 -25.64 -12.42
C ILE A 130 17.94 -26.37 -11.10
N GLU A 131 18.61 -25.95 -10.04
CA GLU A 131 18.71 -26.65 -8.76
C GLU A 131 18.52 -25.70 -7.57
N VAL A 132 17.85 -26.20 -6.53
CA VAL A 132 17.59 -25.49 -5.28
C VAL A 132 18.14 -26.32 -4.10
N ASP A 133 19.06 -25.73 -3.33
CA ASP A 133 19.50 -26.26 -2.03
C ASP A 133 18.59 -25.76 -0.91
N ALA A 134 17.78 -26.64 -0.33
CA ALA A 134 16.92 -26.31 0.81
C ALA A 134 17.70 -26.13 2.14
N ARG A 135 19.03 -26.36 2.14
CA ARG A 135 20.00 -26.34 3.26
C ARG A 135 19.75 -27.34 4.39
N ARG A 136 18.55 -27.91 4.48
CA ARG A 136 18.13 -28.95 5.42
C ARG A 136 17.23 -29.95 4.72
N LEU A 137 17.11 -31.15 5.30
CA LEU A 137 16.16 -32.16 4.82
C LEU A 137 14.76 -31.55 4.80
N THR A 138 14.11 -31.64 3.65
CA THR A 138 12.85 -30.99 3.32
C THR A 138 11.96 -32.02 2.62
N LYS A 139 10.72 -32.14 3.09
CA LYS A 139 9.69 -32.96 2.44
C LYS A 139 9.11 -32.14 1.28
N PHE A 140 9.61 -32.37 0.07
CA PHE A 140 9.11 -31.73 -1.14
C PHE A 140 7.75 -32.33 -1.53
N THR A 141 6.81 -31.48 -1.94
CA THR A 141 5.44 -31.88 -2.30
C THR A 141 5.01 -31.44 -3.69
N GLY A 142 5.62 -30.42 -4.28
CA GLY A 142 5.22 -29.92 -5.60
C GLY A 142 6.16 -28.85 -6.15
N ILE A 143 5.98 -28.55 -7.43
CA ILE A 143 6.74 -27.58 -8.20
C ILE A 143 5.74 -26.70 -8.93
N ILE A 144 5.95 -25.38 -8.88
CA ILE A 144 5.21 -24.42 -9.71
C ILE A 144 6.18 -23.91 -10.77
N THR A 145 5.83 -24.01 -12.05
CA THR A 145 6.64 -23.50 -13.16
C THR A 145 5.94 -22.37 -13.90
N GLN A 146 6.71 -21.44 -14.44
CA GLN A 146 6.22 -20.28 -15.20
C GLN A 146 7.24 -19.95 -16.30
N GLY A 147 6.81 -19.49 -17.48
CA GLY A 147 7.74 -19.13 -18.56
C GLY A 147 8.47 -17.82 -18.31
N ARG A 148 9.26 -17.33 -19.27
CA ARG A 148 10.03 -16.09 -19.14
C ARG A 148 9.16 -14.85 -19.24
N ASN A 149 9.24 -13.98 -18.24
CA ASN A 149 8.71 -12.62 -18.40
C ASN A 149 9.66 -11.81 -19.30
N SER A 150 9.10 -11.27 -20.37
CA SER A 150 9.76 -10.33 -21.28
C SER A 150 8.70 -9.68 -22.18
N LEU A 151 8.92 -8.43 -22.59
CA LEU A 151 8.00 -7.71 -23.47
C LEU A 151 8.07 -8.18 -24.94
N TRP A 152 9.20 -8.76 -25.34
CA TRP A 152 9.54 -8.96 -26.77
C TRP A 152 9.72 -10.42 -27.17
N LEU A 153 10.05 -11.28 -26.22
CA LEU A 153 10.38 -12.69 -26.40
C LEU A 153 9.41 -13.61 -25.64
N SER A 154 9.33 -14.85 -26.14
CA SER A 154 8.43 -15.91 -25.71
C SER A 154 9.24 -17.19 -25.54
N ASP A 155 9.67 -17.46 -24.31
CA ASP A 155 10.48 -18.62 -23.94
C ASP A 155 9.84 -19.34 -22.75
N TRP A 156 9.56 -20.65 -22.86
CA TRP A 156 9.10 -21.47 -21.73
C TRP A 156 9.39 -22.97 -21.92
N VAL A 157 9.44 -23.69 -20.80
CA VAL A 157 9.58 -25.15 -20.75
C VAL A 157 8.20 -25.81 -20.78
N THR A 158 7.99 -26.74 -21.73
CA THR A 158 6.71 -27.44 -21.95
C THR A 158 6.66 -28.81 -21.28
N SER A 159 7.81 -29.42 -20.97
CA SER A 159 7.88 -30.60 -20.09
C SER A 159 9.22 -30.73 -19.39
N TYR A 160 9.25 -31.38 -18.22
CA TYR A 160 10.47 -31.55 -17.41
C TYR A 160 10.46 -32.85 -16.59
N LYS A 161 11.64 -33.25 -16.12
CA LYS A 161 11.83 -34.28 -15.07
C LYS A 161 12.24 -33.60 -13.77
N VAL A 162 11.95 -34.26 -12.65
CA VAL A 162 12.40 -33.85 -11.31
C VAL A 162 13.40 -34.89 -10.79
N MET A 163 14.53 -34.42 -10.27
CA MET A 163 15.53 -35.24 -9.58
C MET A 163 15.77 -34.70 -8.18
N LEU A 164 16.01 -35.58 -7.21
CA LEU A 164 16.30 -35.21 -5.82
C LEU A 164 17.61 -35.82 -5.34
N SER A 165 18.27 -35.15 -4.39
CA SER A 165 19.54 -35.60 -3.82
C SER A 165 19.70 -35.14 -2.35
N ASN A 166 20.52 -35.87 -1.59
CA ASN A 166 20.93 -35.49 -0.23
C ASN A 166 22.34 -34.88 -0.18
N ASP A 167 23.16 -35.10 -1.22
CA ASP A 167 24.60 -34.81 -1.24
C ASP A 167 25.05 -34.02 -2.48
N SER A 168 24.10 -33.63 -3.35
CA SER A 168 24.27 -33.03 -4.69
C SER A 168 25.06 -33.85 -5.72
N HIS A 169 25.45 -35.09 -5.41
CA HIS A 169 26.24 -35.98 -6.27
C HIS A 169 25.42 -37.18 -6.76
N ALA A 170 24.75 -37.89 -5.84
CA ALA A 170 23.84 -38.98 -6.15
C ALA A 170 22.42 -38.45 -6.34
N TRP A 171 21.86 -38.65 -7.54
CA TRP A 171 20.55 -38.11 -7.93
C TRP A 171 19.54 -39.21 -8.22
N VAL A 172 18.34 -39.08 -7.67
CA VAL A 172 17.21 -40.00 -7.89
C VAL A 172 16.11 -39.26 -8.64
N THR A 173 15.79 -39.73 -9.85
CA THR A 173 14.64 -39.22 -10.64
C THR A 173 13.32 -39.65 -10.01
N VAL A 174 12.32 -38.76 -9.99
CA VAL A 174 10.94 -39.12 -9.66
C VAL A 174 10.41 -40.11 -10.72
N LYS A 175 9.71 -41.16 -10.28
CA LYS A 175 9.23 -42.24 -11.15
C LYS A 175 7.70 -42.29 -11.19
N ASN A 176 7.17 -42.70 -12.34
CA ASN A 176 5.79 -43.11 -12.51
C ASN A 176 5.78 -44.61 -12.83
N GLY A 177 5.44 -45.43 -11.83
CA GLY A 177 5.58 -46.88 -11.90
C GLY A 177 7.02 -47.31 -12.16
N SER A 178 7.26 -47.97 -13.29
CA SER A 178 8.58 -48.47 -13.72
C SER A 178 9.43 -47.45 -14.49
N GLY A 179 8.85 -46.37 -15.00
CA GLY A 179 9.54 -45.34 -15.81
C GLY A 179 9.85 -44.05 -15.05
N ASP A 180 10.71 -43.21 -15.63
CA ASP A 180 10.90 -41.83 -15.16
C ASP A 180 9.61 -41.02 -15.36
N MET A 181 9.21 -40.24 -14.36
CA MET A 181 8.08 -39.33 -14.47
C MET A 181 8.48 -38.10 -15.29
N ILE A 182 7.67 -37.77 -16.29
CA ILE A 182 7.74 -36.50 -17.03
C ILE A 182 6.52 -35.69 -16.60
N PHE A 183 6.76 -34.45 -16.19
CA PHE A 183 5.74 -33.48 -15.81
C PHE A 183 5.45 -32.57 -17.00
N GLU A 184 4.18 -32.26 -17.21
CA GLU A 184 3.79 -31.23 -18.17
C GLU A 184 4.04 -29.85 -17.56
N GLY A 185 4.72 -29.00 -18.32
CA GLY A 185 5.12 -27.65 -17.91
C GLY A 185 4.12 -26.61 -18.36
N ASN A 186 4.64 -25.48 -18.84
CA ASN A 186 3.82 -24.36 -19.27
C ASN A 186 3.42 -24.48 -20.74
N SER A 187 2.22 -24.00 -21.06
CA SER A 187 1.74 -23.79 -22.44
C SER A 187 1.99 -22.36 -22.95
N GLU A 188 2.24 -21.42 -22.04
CA GLU A 188 2.54 -20.00 -22.34
C GLU A 188 3.42 -19.41 -21.21
N LYS A 189 3.76 -18.11 -21.24
CA LYS A 189 4.83 -17.53 -20.41
C LYS A 189 4.40 -16.91 -19.07
N GLU A 190 3.15 -16.50 -18.91
CA GLU A 190 2.69 -15.74 -17.73
C GLU A 190 1.95 -16.58 -16.68
N ILE A 191 1.09 -17.54 -17.05
CA ILE A 191 0.32 -18.39 -16.12
C ILE A 191 1.24 -19.42 -15.43
N PRO A 192 1.28 -19.44 -14.08
CA PRO A 192 1.94 -20.49 -13.32
C PRO A 192 1.22 -21.83 -13.46
N VAL A 193 1.98 -22.94 -13.54
CA VAL A 193 1.46 -24.31 -13.59
C VAL A 193 1.97 -25.08 -12.37
N LEU A 194 1.04 -25.53 -11.51
CA LEU A 194 1.33 -26.41 -10.39
C LEU A 194 1.40 -27.87 -10.84
N ASN A 195 2.48 -28.55 -10.49
CA ASN A 195 2.60 -30.00 -10.52
C ASN A 195 2.88 -30.52 -9.11
N GLU A 196 1.98 -31.33 -8.57
CA GLU A 196 2.23 -32.05 -7.32
C GLU A 196 3.08 -33.30 -7.56
N LEU A 197 3.94 -33.64 -6.60
CA LEU A 197 4.67 -34.91 -6.61
C LEU A 197 3.69 -36.04 -6.20
N PRO A 198 3.65 -37.18 -6.93
CA PRO A 198 2.68 -38.26 -6.67
C PRO A 198 2.88 -38.89 -5.29
N VAL A 199 4.09 -38.80 -4.74
CA VAL A 199 4.43 -39.10 -3.36
C VAL A 199 5.38 -37.99 -2.89
N PRO A 200 5.19 -37.38 -1.71
CA PRO A 200 6.14 -36.44 -1.15
C PRO A 200 7.49 -37.10 -0.83
N ILE A 201 8.60 -36.50 -1.27
CA ILE A 201 9.95 -37.06 -1.12
C ILE A 201 10.78 -36.18 -0.18
N VAL A 202 11.46 -36.79 0.78
CA VAL A 202 12.41 -36.10 1.67
C VAL A 202 13.79 -36.08 1.02
N ALA A 203 14.31 -34.88 0.76
CA ALA A 203 15.66 -34.68 0.28
C ALA A 203 16.23 -33.33 0.75
N ARG A 204 17.49 -33.00 0.44
CA ARG A 204 18.05 -31.65 0.65
C ARG A 204 18.01 -30.80 -0.62
N TYR A 205 18.34 -31.41 -1.75
CA TYR A 205 18.42 -30.77 -3.05
C TYR A 205 17.29 -31.25 -3.95
N ILE A 206 16.73 -30.33 -4.72
CA ILE A 206 15.79 -30.62 -5.80
C ILE A 206 16.31 -29.97 -7.08
N ARG A 207 16.23 -30.71 -8.19
CA ARG A 207 16.71 -30.30 -9.51
C ARG A 207 15.61 -30.53 -10.54
N ILE A 208 15.41 -29.52 -11.39
CA ILE A 208 14.43 -29.51 -12.46
C ILE A 208 15.18 -29.62 -13.79
N ASN A 209 14.81 -30.60 -14.59
CA ASN A 209 15.49 -30.98 -15.84
C ASN A 209 14.52 -30.83 -17.04
N PRO A 210 14.56 -29.69 -17.76
CA PRO A 210 13.76 -29.49 -18.97
C PRO A 210 13.95 -30.62 -20.00
N ARG A 211 12.85 -31.05 -20.62
CA ARG A 211 12.80 -32.12 -21.63
C ARG A 211 12.29 -31.63 -22.98
N SER A 212 11.33 -30.71 -22.97
CA SER A 212 10.86 -29.96 -24.14
C SER A 212 10.56 -28.51 -23.75
N TRP A 213 10.56 -27.62 -24.74
CA TRP A 213 10.33 -26.19 -24.61
C TRP A 213 9.54 -25.69 -25.83
N TYR A 214 9.13 -24.42 -25.84
CA TYR A 214 8.47 -23.80 -27.00
C TYR A 214 9.36 -23.89 -28.25
N GLU A 215 8.80 -24.33 -29.39
CA GLU A 215 9.59 -24.70 -30.58
C GLU A 215 10.39 -23.53 -31.18
N GLU A 216 9.84 -22.31 -31.13
CA GLU A 216 10.53 -21.09 -31.60
C GLU A 216 11.36 -20.40 -30.48
N GLY A 217 11.36 -20.96 -29.26
CA GLY A 217 11.95 -20.37 -28.06
C GLY A 217 13.21 -21.08 -27.55
N SER A 218 13.67 -20.65 -26.38
CA SER A 218 14.79 -21.25 -25.64
C SER A 218 14.32 -21.96 -24.36
N ILE A 219 15.20 -22.79 -23.78
CA ILE A 219 15.00 -23.32 -22.42
C ILE A 219 15.09 -22.15 -21.43
N CYS A 220 13.94 -21.63 -21.03
CA CYS A 220 13.80 -20.62 -20.00
C CYS A 220 12.66 -20.98 -19.04
N MET A 221 12.86 -20.77 -17.74
CA MET A 221 11.79 -20.93 -16.75
C MET A 221 12.03 -20.12 -15.47
N ARG A 222 10.91 -19.82 -14.82
CA ARG A 222 10.75 -19.34 -13.45
C ARG A 222 10.13 -20.49 -12.63
N LEU A 223 10.48 -20.62 -11.35
CA LEU A 223 9.92 -21.67 -10.49
C LEU A 223 9.74 -21.26 -9.02
N GLU A 224 8.81 -21.94 -8.35
CA GLU A 224 8.69 -22.03 -6.89
C GLU A 224 8.59 -23.51 -6.49
N ILE A 225 9.10 -23.85 -5.30
CA ILE A 225 9.10 -25.22 -4.80
C ILE A 225 8.24 -25.29 -3.54
N LEU A 226 7.29 -26.24 -3.50
CA LEU A 226 6.48 -26.51 -2.33
C LEU A 226 7.18 -27.58 -1.47
N GLY A 227 7.37 -27.30 -0.18
CA GLY A 227 8.02 -28.26 0.72
C GLY A 227 8.03 -27.86 2.19
N CYS A 228 7.95 -28.86 3.06
CA CYS A 228 8.01 -28.68 4.51
C CYS A 228 9.43 -29.02 5.00
N PRO A 229 10.22 -28.05 5.48
CA PRO A 229 11.51 -28.35 6.08
C PRO A 229 11.32 -29.21 7.34
N LEU A 230 12.09 -30.27 7.49
CA LEU A 230 12.01 -31.13 8.66
C LEU A 230 12.66 -30.46 9.88
N PRO A 231 12.12 -30.68 11.10
CA PRO A 231 12.74 -30.20 12.33
C PRO A 231 14.06 -30.94 12.55
N ASP A 232 15.13 -30.18 12.79
CA ASP A 232 16.46 -30.68 13.11
C ASP A 232 16.88 -30.05 14.46
N PRO A 233 16.95 -30.83 15.55
CA PRO A 233 17.21 -30.30 16.89
C PRO A 233 18.63 -29.74 17.06
N ASN A 234 19.56 -30.06 16.15
CA ASN A 234 20.93 -29.53 16.17
C ASN A 234 21.10 -28.30 15.27
N ASN A 235 20.03 -27.85 14.58
CA ASN A 235 20.15 -26.82 13.54
C ASN A 235 20.13 -25.39 14.11
N TYR A 236 21.32 -24.81 14.26
CA TYR A 236 21.48 -23.41 14.67
C TYR A 236 20.72 -22.40 13.78
N TYR A 237 20.49 -22.70 12.50
CA TYR A 237 19.83 -21.78 11.57
C TYR A 237 18.32 -21.62 11.83
N HIS A 238 17.66 -22.55 12.54
CA HIS A 238 16.22 -22.47 12.80
C HIS A 238 15.82 -21.18 13.55
N ARG A 239 16.71 -20.67 14.41
CA ARG A 239 16.43 -19.56 15.34
C ARG A 239 16.68 -18.15 14.77
N ARG A 240 17.17 -18.02 13.53
CA ARG A 240 17.49 -16.70 12.93
C ARG A 240 16.43 -16.16 11.96
N ASN A 241 15.62 -17.03 11.35
CA ASN A 241 14.76 -16.66 10.23
C ASN A 241 13.26 -16.74 10.51
N GLU A 242 12.85 -17.23 11.68
CA GLU A 242 11.46 -17.21 12.15
C GLU A 242 11.30 -16.04 13.13
N MET A 243 10.68 -14.95 12.66
CA MET A 243 10.16 -13.90 13.54
C MET A 243 8.85 -14.39 14.15
N THR A 244 8.91 -15.04 15.31
CA THR A 244 7.73 -15.23 16.14
C THR A 244 7.30 -13.88 16.69
N THR A 245 6.16 -13.36 16.25
CA THR A 245 5.59 -12.12 16.76
C THR A 245 5.19 -12.31 18.21
N THR A 246 5.50 -11.33 19.07
CA THR A 246 5.01 -11.28 20.45
C THR A 246 3.58 -10.76 20.54
N ASP A 247 3.12 -10.13 19.47
CA ASP A 247 1.93 -9.29 19.45
C ASP A 247 0.71 -10.15 19.13
N ASN A 248 -0.38 -9.94 19.88
CA ASN A 248 -1.62 -10.70 19.75
C ASN A 248 -2.49 -10.15 18.60
N LEU A 249 -1.95 -10.21 17.38
CA LEU A 249 -2.57 -9.74 16.14
C LEU A 249 -2.89 -10.91 15.20
N ASP A 250 -3.94 -10.78 14.39
CA ASP A 250 -4.42 -11.85 13.49
C ASP A 250 -3.60 -11.90 12.19
N PHE A 251 -2.41 -12.48 12.24
CA PHE A 251 -1.49 -12.59 11.09
C PHE A 251 -1.92 -13.69 10.10
N LYS A 252 -2.89 -13.36 9.24
CA LYS A 252 -3.31 -14.19 8.09
C LYS A 252 -3.78 -13.32 6.92
N HIS A 253 -4.15 -13.97 5.81
CA HIS A 253 -4.93 -13.34 4.76
C HIS A 253 -6.43 -13.43 5.08
N HIS A 254 -7.16 -12.33 4.95
CA HIS A 254 -8.58 -12.27 5.31
C HIS A 254 -9.47 -12.12 4.09
N ASN A 255 -10.26 -13.15 3.73
CA ASN A 255 -11.35 -13.01 2.74
C ASN A 255 -12.34 -11.89 3.15
N TYR A 256 -13.20 -11.44 2.24
CA TYR A 256 -14.11 -10.32 2.47
C TYR A 256 -15.08 -10.55 3.66
N LYS A 257 -15.42 -11.80 3.97
CA LYS A 257 -16.21 -12.13 5.16
C LYS A 257 -15.40 -11.96 6.44
N GLU A 258 -14.18 -12.48 6.48
CA GLU A 258 -13.28 -12.38 7.63
C GLU A 258 -12.80 -10.95 7.88
N MET A 259 -12.48 -10.18 6.83
CA MET A 259 -12.12 -8.76 6.93
C MET A 259 -13.21 -7.98 7.67
N ARG A 260 -14.49 -8.13 7.24
CA ARG A 260 -15.62 -7.48 7.91
C ARG A 260 -15.80 -7.95 9.34
N GLN A 261 -15.54 -9.21 9.63
CA GLN A 261 -15.63 -9.76 10.98
C GLN A 261 -14.54 -9.17 11.89
N LEU A 262 -13.29 -9.11 11.43
CA LEU A 262 -12.19 -8.48 12.17
C LEU A 262 -12.46 -6.99 12.42
N MET A 263 -12.88 -6.25 11.40
CA MET A 263 -13.26 -4.84 11.55
C MET A 263 -14.34 -4.68 12.63
N LYS A 264 -15.40 -5.49 12.57
CA LYS A 264 -16.50 -5.48 13.56
C LYS A 264 -16.01 -5.79 14.98
N VAL A 265 -15.13 -6.78 15.15
CA VAL A 265 -14.55 -7.13 16.46
C VAL A 265 -13.76 -5.97 17.04
N VAL A 266 -12.92 -5.30 16.25
CA VAL A 266 -12.18 -4.11 16.69
C VAL A 266 -13.12 -2.96 17.07
N ASN A 267 -14.19 -2.73 16.30
CA ASN A 267 -15.21 -1.72 16.63
C ASN A 267 -15.99 -2.08 17.91
N GLU A 268 -16.21 -3.37 18.19
CA GLU A 268 -16.84 -3.84 19.44
C GLU A 268 -15.87 -3.76 20.64
N MET A 269 -14.56 -3.83 20.42
CA MET A 269 -13.53 -3.63 21.45
C MET A 269 -13.31 -2.16 21.81
N CYS A 270 -13.31 -1.26 20.81
CA CYS A 270 -13.02 0.17 20.98
C CYS A 270 -14.14 1.09 20.43
N PRO A 271 -15.41 0.93 20.87
CA PRO A 271 -16.55 1.63 20.26
C PRO A 271 -16.53 3.15 20.47
N ASN A 272 -15.85 3.64 21.50
CA ASN A 272 -15.76 5.08 21.79
C ASN A 272 -14.84 5.82 20.82
N ILE A 273 -13.87 5.12 20.22
CA ILE A 273 -12.84 5.73 19.35
C ILE A 273 -12.85 5.17 17.92
N THR A 274 -13.85 4.36 17.55
CA THR A 274 -13.91 3.75 16.23
C THR A 274 -15.31 3.75 15.63
N ARG A 275 -15.37 3.94 14.31
CA ARG A 275 -16.63 3.92 13.55
C ARG A 275 -16.43 3.32 12.16
N ILE A 276 -17.07 2.18 11.93
CA ILE A 276 -17.14 1.59 10.58
C ILE A 276 -18.23 2.27 9.75
N TYR A 277 -17.89 2.69 8.54
CA TYR A 277 -18.83 3.23 7.56
C TYR A 277 -18.56 2.66 6.15
N ASN A 278 -19.47 2.92 5.22
CA ASN A 278 -19.39 2.44 3.85
C ASN A 278 -19.27 3.62 2.87
N ILE A 279 -18.29 3.59 1.97
CA ILE A 279 -18.10 4.67 0.97
C ILE A 279 -18.77 4.38 -0.38
N GLY A 280 -19.11 3.13 -0.68
CA GLY A 280 -19.68 2.75 -1.97
C GLY A 280 -19.97 1.26 -2.08
N LYS A 281 -19.97 0.74 -3.30
CA LYS A 281 -19.97 -0.69 -3.59
C LYS A 281 -19.05 -0.97 -4.78
N SER A 282 -18.49 -2.16 -4.81
CA SER A 282 -17.81 -2.70 -5.97
C SER A 282 -18.80 -3.12 -7.06
N HIS A 283 -18.28 -3.53 -8.22
CA HIS A 283 -19.08 -4.07 -9.32
C HIS A 283 -20.00 -5.22 -8.87
N GLN A 284 -19.49 -6.22 -8.14
CA GLN A 284 -20.28 -7.34 -7.60
C GLN A 284 -21.17 -6.96 -6.39
N GLY A 285 -21.21 -5.67 -6.02
CA GLY A 285 -22.05 -5.15 -4.95
C GLY A 285 -21.48 -5.30 -3.54
N LEU A 286 -20.22 -5.72 -3.40
CA LEU A 286 -19.53 -5.76 -2.10
C LEU A 286 -19.32 -4.33 -1.60
N LYS A 287 -19.64 -4.08 -0.34
CA LYS A 287 -19.49 -2.77 0.32
C LYS A 287 -18.01 -2.43 0.55
N LEU A 288 -17.60 -1.24 0.14
CA LEU A 288 -16.28 -0.67 0.43
C LEU A 288 -16.30 -0.08 1.85
N TYR A 289 -15.89 -0.89 2.82
CA TYR A 289 -15.85 -0.52 4.23
C TYR A 289 -14.58 0.25 4.57
N ALA A 290 -14.75 1.39 5.21
CA ALA A 290 -13.68 2.12 5.88
C ALA A 290 -13.95 2.13 7.40
N VAL A 291 -12.89 2.21 8.20
CA VAL A 291 -12.97 2.48 9.63
C VAL A 291 -12.35 3.84 9.92
N GLU A 292 -13.06 4.64 10.69
CA GLU A 292 -12.64 5.90 11.26
C GLU A 292 -12.11 5.63 12.68
N ILE A 293 -10.99 6.27 13.05
CA ILE A 293 -10.38 6.23 14.37
C ILE A 293 -10.03 7.66 14.79
N SER A 294 -10.67 8.14 15.85
CA SER A 294 -10.56 9.48 16.47
C SER A 294 -11.22 9.39 17.85
N ASP A 295 -10.95 10.29 18.79
CA ASP A 295 -11.65 10.33 20.09
C ASP A 295 -13.10 10.81 19.98
N ASN A 296 -13.49 11.48 18.88
CA ASN A 296 -14.86 11.86 18.57
C ASN A 296 -15.35 11.31 17.21
N PRO A 297 -15.55 9.98 17.09
CA PRO A 297 -15.78 9.31 15.82
C PRO A 297 -17.17 9.62 15.23
N GLY A 298 -17.23 10.60 14.35
CA GLY A 298 -18.34 10.83 13.44
C GLY A 298 -18.44 12.27 12.93
N GLU A 299 -17.86 13.20 13.68
CA GLU A 299 -17.88 14.64 13.45
C GLU A 299 -16.48 15.14 13.08
N HIS A 300 -16.35 16.38 12.59
CA HIS A 300 -15.05 16.97 12.24
C HIS A 300 -14.76 18.07 13.24
N GLU A 301 -13.60 18.01 13.90
CA GLU A 301 -13.23 19.02 14.89
C GLU A 301 -12.31 20.09 14.28
N VAL A 302 -12.61 21.35 14.57
CA VAL A 302 -11.90 22.49 13.98
C VAL A 302 -10.46 22.52 14.48
N GLY A 303 -9.51 22.32 13.57
CA GLY A 303 -8.09 22.17 13.84
C GLY A 303 -7.57 20.73 13.80
N GLU A 304 -8.44 19.72 13.86
CA GLU A 304 -8.08 18.30 13.78
C GLU A 304 -7.83 17.89 12.30
N PRO A 305 -6.58 17.49 11.93
CA PRO A 305 -6.27 17.11 10.56
C PRO A 305 -6.83 15.72 10.21
N GLU A 306 -7.55 15.67 9.09
CA GLU A 306 -8.06 14.44 8.49
C GLU A 306 -6.93 13.67 7.76
N PHE A 307 -6.63 12.45 8.19
CA PHE A 307 -5.64 11.55 7.61
C PHE A 307 -6.29 10.31 6.97
N ARG A 308 -5.67 9.74 5.92
CA ARG A 308 -6.11 8.44 5.37
C ARG A 308 -5.02 7.45 4.97
N TYR A 309 -5.31 6.16 5.16
CA TYR A 309 -4.70 5.07 4.39
C TYR A 309 -5.71 4.37 3.50
N ILE A 310 -5.27 4.08 2.27
CA ILE A 310 -5.99 3.29 1.27
C ILE A 310 -5.12 2.08 0.91
N ALA A 311 -5.75 0.91 0.74
CA ALA A 311 -5.09 -0.29 0.26
C ALA A 311 -6.00 -1.11 -0.66
N GLY A 312 -5.41 -2.08 -1.37
CA GLY A 312 -6.15 -3.01 -2.22
C GLY A 312 -6.84 -2.34 -3.40
N ALA A 313 -6.22 -1.31 -4.01
CA ALA A 313 -6.65 -0.76 -5.30
C ALA A 313 -6.46 -1.78 -6.44
N HIS A 314 -5.38 -2.56 -6.35
CA HIS A 314 -5.27 -3.84 -7.04
C HIS A 314 -5.59 -4.95 -6.03
N GLY A 315 -6.50 -5.86 -6.37
CA GLY A 315 -6.94 -6.90 -5.45
C GLY A 315 -5.81 -7.87 -5.07
N ASN A 316 -4.94 -8.22 -6.01
CA ASN A 316 -3.80 -9.10 -5.75
C ASN A 316 -2.62 -8.47 -4.97
N GLU A 317 -2.65 -7.16 -4.68
CA GLU A 317 -1.61 -6.48 -3.90
C GLU A 317 -1.93 -6.52 -2.39
N VAL A 318 -2.10 -7.75 -1.89
CA VAL A 318 -2.72 -8.08 -0.59
C VAL A 318 -2.05 -7.45 0.63
N LEU A 319 -0.72 -7.29 0.62
CA LEU A 319 0.03 -6.87 1.82
C LEU A 319 -0.44 -5.52 2.39
N GLY A 320 -0.88 -4.58 1.54
CA GLY A 320 -1.45 -3.32 1.99
C GLY A 320 -2.72 -3.51 2.82
N ARG A 321 -3.63 -4.37 2.37
CA ARG A 321 -4.91 -4.68 3.04
C ARG A 321 -4.69 -5.20 4.45
N GLU A 322 -3.84 -6.22 4.58
CA GLU A 322 -3.58 -6.85 5.89
C GLU A 322 -2.87 -5.89 6.85
N LEU A 323 -1.95 -5.03 6.36
CA LEU A 323 -1.31 -4.02 7.21
C LEU A 323 -2.31 -3.00 7.78
N VAL A 324 -3.34 -2.61 7.01
CA VAL A 324 -4.38 -1.68 7.48
C VAL A 324 -5.27 -2.35 8.54
N LEU A 325 -5.58 -3.65 8.36
CA LEU A 325 -6.33 -4.45 9.34
C LEU A 325 -5.53 -4.67 10.64
N LEU A 326 -4.24 -4.95 10.53
CA LEU A 326 -3.34 -5.08 11.68
C LEU A 326 -3.13 -3.72 12.37
N LEU A 327 -3.06 -2.61 11.62
CA LEU A 327 -2.94 -1.26 12.18
C LEU A 327 -4.17 -0.87 13.02
N MET A 328 -5.39 -1.11 12.54
CA MET A 328 -6.59 -0.81 13.33
C MET A 328 -6.69 -1.68 14.60
N GLN A 329 -6.29 -2.94 14.52
CA GLN A 329 -6.24 -3.83 15.68
C GLN A 329 -5.19 -3.36 16.70
N PHE A 330 -3.98 -3.01 16.23
CA PHE A 330 -2.90 -2.46 17.04
C PHE A 330 -3.27 -1.15 17.72
N MET A 331 -3.86 -0.19 16.98
CA MET A 331 -4.27 1.10 17.56
C MET A 331 -5.30 0.93 18.68
N CYS A 332 -6.30 0.05 18.49
CA CYS A 332 -7.28 -0.26 19.54
C CYS A 332 -6.63 -0.94 20.76
N GLN A 333 -5.77 -1.95 20.55
CA GLN A 333 -5.07 -2.65 21.64
C GLN A 333 -4.16 -1.70 22.44
N GLU A 334 -3.36 -0.87 21.78
CA GLU A 334 -2.44 0.07 22.42
C GLU A 334 -3.15 1.25 23.10
N TYR A 335 -4.28 1.71 22.56
CA TYR A 335 -5.13 2.70 23.22
C TYR A 335 -5.68 2.13 24.54
N LEU A 336 -6.22 0.91 24.53
CA LEU A 336 -6.69 0.22 25.75
C LEU A 336 -5.55 -0.08 26.73
N ALA A 337 -4.32 -0.28 26.25
CA ALA A 337 -3.12 -0.46 27.07
C ALA A 337 -2.59 0.86 27.68
N GLY A 338 -3.15 2.02 27.29
CA GLY A 338 -2.74 3.32 27.81
C GLY A 338 -1.47 3.89 27.15
N ASN A 339 -1.13 3.50 25.92
CA ASN A 339 0.08 3.97 25.25
C ASN A 339 -0.05 5.48 24.91
N PRO A 340 0.76 6.37 25.51
CA PRO A 340 0.61 7.82 25.37
C PRO A 340 0.86 8.31 23.94
N ARG A 341 1.62 7.56 23.12
CA ARG A 341 1.82 7.89 21.71
C ARG A 341 0.57 7.63 20.87
N ILE A 342 -0.16 6.55 21.17
CA ILE A 342 -1.36 6.16 20.42
C ILE A 342 -2.58 6.96 20.89
N ILE A 343 -2.71 7.21 22.20
CA ILE A 343 -3.71 8.14 22.75
C ILE A 343 -3.59 9.51 22.08
N ARG A 344 -2.40 10.14 22.17
CA ARG A 344 -2.18 11.45 21.57
C ARG A 344 -2.39 11.45 20.05
N LEU A 345 -2.06 10.36 19.34
CA LEU A 345 -2.30 10.28 17.89
C LEU A 345 -3.80 10.23 17.55
N ILE A 346 -4.63 9.64 18.41
CA ILE A 346 -6.09 9.51 18.23
C ILE A 346 -6.81 10.80 18.68
N GLU A 347 -6.28 11.52 19.66
CA GLU A 347 -6.78 12.83 20.13
C GLU A 347 -6.32 14.00 19.25
N ASP A 348 -5.12 13.95 18.66
CA ASP A 348 -4.59 15.02 17.79
C ASP A 348 -4.97 14.82 16.30
N THR A 349 -5.50 13.66 15.86
CA THR A 349 -5.75 13.39 14.43
C THR A 349 -6.91 12.42 14.15
N ARG A 350 -7.70 12.72 13.10
CA ARG A 350 -8.76 11.85 12.60
C ARG A 350 -8.28 10.92 11.51
N ILE A 351 -8.23 9.62 11.81
CA ILE A 351 -7.59 8.61 10.97
C ILE A 351 -8.65 7.75 10.27
N HIS A 352 -8.65 7.79 8.93
CA HIS A 352 -9.51 6.95 8.12
C HIS A 352 -8.74 5.84 7.40
N LEU A 353 -9.18 4.59 7.59
CA LEU A 353 -8.52 3.40 7.08
C LEU A 353 -9.46 2.64 6.13
N LEU A 354 -9.07 2.51 4.86
CA LEU A 354 -9.80 1.77 3.82
C LEU A 354 -8.96 0.56 3.38
N PRO A 355 -9.21 -0.66 3.92
CA PRO A 355 -8.35 -1.83 3.66
C PRO A 355 -8.44 -2.38 2.23
N SER A 356 -9.55 -2.12 1.51
CA SER A 356 -9.81 -2.74 0.21
C SER A 356 -10.71 -1.88 -0.66
N VAL A 357 -10.13 -1.30 -1.72
CA VAL A 357 -10.88 -0.58 -2.77
C VAL A 357 -11.47 -1.56 -3.80
N ASN A 358 -10.72 -2.58 -4.19
CA ASN A 358 -11.13 -3.64 -5.13
C ASN A 358 -11.32 -4.98 -4.40
N PRO A 359 -12.42 -5.16 -3.63
CA PRO A 359 -12.69 -6.42 -2.94
C PRO A 359 -12.96 -7.57 -3.93
N ASP A 360 -13.55 -7.30 -5.10
CA ASP A 360 -13.92 -8.32 -6.09
C ASP A 360 -12.67 -9.00 -6.68
N GLY A 361 -11.70 -8.20 -7.13
CA GLY A 361 -10.40 -8.71 -7.59
C GLY A 361 -9.61 -9.39 -6.46
N TYR A 362 -9.78 -8.97 -5.21
CA TYR A 362 -9.13 -9.64 -4.08
C TYR A 362 -9.70 -11.04 -3.82
N GLU A 363 -11.02 -11.25 -3.85
CA GLU A 363 -11.60 -12.58 -3.64
C GLU A 363 -11.11 -13.56 -4.73
N MET A 364 -11.03 -13.13 -6.00
CA MET A 364 -10.46 -13.92 -7.09
C MET A 364 -8.99 -14.33 -6.84
N ALA A 365 -8.17 -13.40 -6.34
CA ALA A 365 -6.77 -13.68 -6.01
C ALA A 365 -6.61 -14.54 -4.74
N TYR A 366 -7.54 -14.41 -3.79
CA TYR A 366 -7.58 -15.17 -2.55
C TYR A 366 -7.95 -16.65 -2.79
N GLU A 367 -8.95 -16.91 -3.64
CA GLU A 367 -9.40 -18.28 -3.96
C GLU A 367 -8.30 -19.12 -4.64
N VAL A 368 -7.55 -18.53 -5.57
CA VAL A 368 -6.48 -19.22 -6.33
C VAL A 368 -5.18 -19.34 -5.52
N GLY A 369 -4.99 -18.47 -4.53
CA GLY A 369 -3.75 -18.40 -3.77
C GLY A 369 -2.66 -17.62 -4.49
N SER A 370 -1.74 -17.07 -3.71
CA SER A 370 -0.89 -15.97 -4.16
C SER A 370 0.25 -16.42 -5.07
N GLU A 371 0.62 -17.70 -5.08
CA GLU A 371 1.61 -18.30 -6.00
C GLU A 371 1.03 -18.55 -7.39
N LEU A 372 -0.27 -18.85 -7.49
CA LEU A 372 -0.91 -19.26 -8.76
C LEU A 372 -1.62 -18.11 -9.48
N GLY A 373 -1.96 -17.01 -8.78
CA GLY A 373 -2.57 -15.83 -9.40
C GLY A 373 -1.64 -15.03 -10.34
N GLY A 374 -0.32 -15.28 -10.30
CA GLY A 374 0.66 -14.50 -11.05
C GLY A 374 0.57 -13.00 -10.74
N TRP A 375 0.92 -12.16 -11.71
CA TRP A 375 0.88 -10.69 -11.55
C TRP A 375 -0.47 -10.04 -11.91
N SER A 376 -1.32 -10.78 -12.61
CA SER A 376 -2.45 -10.26 -13.38
C SER A 376 -3.81 -10.64 -12.80
N LEU A 377 -3.98 -11.86 -12.26
CA LEU A 377 -5.26 -12.29 -11.70
C LEU A 377 -5.63 -11.43 -10.50
N GLY A 378 -6.86 -10.91 -10.47
CA GLY A 378 -7.35 -10.07 -9.38
C GLY A 378 -6.76 -8.66 -9.33
N ARG A 379 -5.92 -8.25 -10.29
CA ARG A 379 -5.38 -6.88 -10.35
C ARG A 379 -6.46 -5.85 -10.68
N TRP A 380 -7.17 -6.06 -11.78
CA TRP A 380 -8.19 -5.16 -12.30
C TRP A 380 -9.54 -5.35 -11.61
N THR A 381 -10.49 -4.46 -11.86
CA THR A 381 -11.91 -4.69 -11.50
C THR A 381 -12.52 -5.80 -12.38
N GLN A 382 -13.74 -6.22 -12.05
CA GLN A 382 -14.53 -7.16 -12.85
C GLN A 382 -14.68 -6.74 -14.33
N ASP A 383 -14.69 -5.43 -14.60
CA ASP A 383 -14.77 -4.82 -15.94
C ASP A 383 -13.42 -4.72 -16.67
N GLY A 384 -12.33 -5.23 -16.07
CA GLY A 384 -10.98 -5.11 -16.63
C GLY A 384 -10.34 -3.72 -16.47
N ILE A 385 -10.87 -2.87 -15.58
CA ILE A 385 -10.37 -1.51 -15.36
C ILE A 385 -9.28 -1.49 -14.27
N ASP A 386 -8.18 -0.79 -14.52
CA ASP A 386 -7.13 -0.54 -13.50
C ASP A 386 -7.49 0.72 -12.72
N ILE A 387 -7.87 0.56 -11.45
CA ILE A 387 -8.35 1.66 -10.60
C ILE A 387 -7.30 2.79 -10.48
N ASN A 388 -6.01 2.47 -10.35
CA ASN A 388 -4.97 3.49 -10.20
C ASN A 388 -4.75 4.31 -11.49
N ASN A 389 -5.06 3.72 -12.64
CA ASN A 389 -5.04 4.38 -13.95
C ASN A 389 -6.40 4.94 -14.39
N ASN A 390 -7.44 4.85 -13.54
CA ASN A 390 -8.81 5.25 -13.88
C ASN A 390 -9.25 6.61 -13.29
N PHE A 391 -8.45 7.22 -12.42
CA PHE A 391 -8.66 8.59 -11.93
C PHE A 391 -8.52 9.62 -13.07
N PRO A 392 -9.19 10.79 -12.98
CA PRO A 392 -9.14 11.79 -14.05
C PRO A 392 -7.75 12.43 -14.14
N ASP A 393 -7.20 12.52 -15.34
CA ASP A 393 -5.95 13.25 -15.58
C ASP A 393 -6.17 14.77 -15.49
N LEU A 394 -5.78 15.35 -14.35
CA LEU A 394 -5.74 16.79 -14.14
C LEU A 394 -4.35 17.38 -14.41
N ASN A 395 -3.32 16.56 -14.64
CA ASN A 395 -1.94 16.99 -14.87
C ASN A 395 -1.81 17.65 -16.25
N THR A 396 -2.33 17.01 -17.30
CA THR A 396 -2.34 17.60 -18.65
C THR A 396 -3.04 18.96 -18.64
N MET A 397 -4.18 19.07 -17.94
CA MET A 397 -4.94 20.33 -17.84
C MET A 397 -4.15 21.45 -17.15
N LEU A 398 -3.36 21.11 -16.13
CA LEU A 398 -2.48 22.04 -15.43
C LEU A 398 -1.32 22.48 -16.34
N TRP A 399 -0.56 21.54 -16.90
CA TRP A 399 0.64 21.83 -17.68
C TRP A 399 0.30 22.57 -18.99
N GLU A 400 -0.78 22.19 -19.69
CA GLU A 400 -1.27 22.97 -20.83
C GLU A 400 -1.62 24.43 -20.48
N ALA A 401 -2.06 24.68 -19.24
CA ALA A 401 -2.40 26.03 -18.80
C ALA A 401 -1.15 26.86 -18.45
N GLU A 402 -0.15 26.23 -17.83
CA GLU A 402 1.17 26.80 -17.57
C GLU A 402 1.89 27.16 -18.88
N ASP A 403 2.01 26.21 -19.81
CA ASP A 403 2.74 26.36 -21.06
C ASP A 403 2.13 27.44 -21.95
N ARG A 404 0.79 27.48 -22.02
CA ARG A 404 0.03 28.52 -22.74
C ARG A 404 -0.06 29.85 -21.97
N LYS A 405 0.63 29.98 -20.83
CA LYS A 405 0.64 31.15 -19.93
C LYS A 405 -0.77 31.68 -19.61
N LYS A 406 -1.74 30.77 -19.45
CA LYS A 406 -3.13 31.13 -19.11
C LYS A 406 -3.12 31.77 -17.71
N VAL A 407 -3.78 32.91 -17.58
CA VAL A 407 -3.95 33.57 -16.27
C VAL A 407 -4.60 32.59 -15.28
N GLN A 408 -4.09 32.49 -14.05
CA GLN A 408 -4.61 31.62 -12.96
C GLN A 408 -6.12 31.74 -12.70
N ARG A 409 -6.78 32.80 -13.18
CA ARG A 409 -8.24 32.98 -13.14
C ARG A 409 -9.02 32.11 -14.14
N LYS A 410 -8.33 31.47 -15.10
CA LYS A 410 -8.91 30.57 -16.11
C LYS A 410 -8.69 29.10 -15.78
N VAL A 411 -7.51 28.75 -15.28
CA VAL A 411 -7.19 27.41 -14.77
C VAL A 411 -6.49 27.61 -13.43
N PRO A 412 -7.12 27.20 -12.32
CA PRO A 412 -6.49 27.16 -11.01
C PRO A 412 -5.29 26.19 -10.99
N ASN A 413 -4.28 26.54 -10.21
CA ASN A 413 -3.13 25.69 -9.84
C ASN A 413 -3.42 24.77 -8.64
N HIS A 414 -4.68 24.70 -8.22
CA HIS A 414 -5.19 23.91 -7.11
C HIS A 414 -6.68 23.66 -7.36
N HIS A 415 -7.24 22.56 -6.87
CA HIS A 415 -8.67 22.27 -7.02
C HIS A 415 -9.17 22.43 -8.47
N ILE A 416 -8.47 21.79 -9.40
CA ILE A 416 -8.90 21.68 -10.80
C ILE A 416 -10.22 20.89 -10.79
N PRO A 417 -11.31 21.41 -11.39
CA PRO A 417 -12.59 20.70 -11.39
C PRO A 417 -12.49 19.43 -12.23
N ILE A 418 -13.17 18.35 -11.81
CA ILE A 418 -13.31 17.17 -12.68
C ILE A 418 -13.99 17.60 -13.99
N PRO A 419 -13.50 17.14 -15.15
CA PRO A 419 -14.14 17.42 -16.43
C PRO A 419 -15.56 16.84 -16.49
N GLU A 420 -16.52 17.61 -17.01
CA GLU A 420 -17.93 17.21 -17.12
C GLU A 420 -18.12 15.86 -17.85
N TRP A 421 -17.28 15.56 -18.84
CA TRP A 421 -17.31 14.26 -19.52
C TRP A 421 -17.07 13.08 -18.56
N TYR A 422 -16.16 13.21 -17.59
CA TYR A 422 -15.82 12.16 -16.62
C TYR A 422 -16.95 11.91 -15.60
N LEU A 423 -17.81 12.93 -15.38
CA LEU A 423 -19.01 12.81 -14.55
C LEU A 423 -20.19 12.15 -15.30
N SER A 424 -20.10 11.98 -16.62
CA SER A 424 -21.15 11.33 -17.42
C SER A 424 -21.23 9.83 -17.12
N GLU A 425 -22.46 9.32 -16.97
CA GLU A 425 -22.75 7.91 -16.72
C GLU A 425 -22.17 6.98 -17.80
N ASN A 426 -22.06 7.45 -19.04
CA ASN A 426 -21.56 6.69 -20.19
C ASN A 426 -20.02 6.56 -20.25
N THR A 427 -19.28 7.05 -19.26
CA THR A 427 -17.81 6.93 -19.23
C THR A 427 -17.32 5.70 -18.48
N THR A 428 -16.25 5.09 -18.99
CA THR A 428 -15.54 3.93 -18.45
C THR A 428 -14.76 4.27 -17.18
N VAL A 429 -15.49 4.64 -16.12
CA VAL A 429 -14.96 4.89 -14.79
C VAL A 429 -15.56 3.86 -13.84
N ALA A 430 -14.70 3.08 -13.19
CA ALA A 430 -15.09 2.03 -12.27
C ALA A 430 -15.88 2.59 -11.08
N VAL A 431 -16.83 1.82 -10.57
CA VAL A 431 -17.72 2.25 -9.47
C VAL A 431 -16.93 2.49 -8.18
N GLU A 432 -15.85 1.74 -7.99
CA GLU A 432 -14.86 1.88 -6.93
C GLU A 432 -14.14 3.24 -7.03
N THR A 433 -13.67 3.63 -8.22
CA THR A 433 -13.03 4.93 -8.48
C THR A 433 -13.99 6.07 -8.16
N ARG A 434 -15.25 5.99 -8.61
CA ARG A 434 -16.28 7.00 -8.30
C ARG A 434 -16.55 7.09 -6.79
N ALA A 435 -16.59 5.96 -6.08
CA ALA A 435 -16.77 5.93 -4.63
C ALA A 435 -15.60 6.58 -3.87
N VAL A 436 -14.35 6.31 -4.29
CA VAL A 436 -13.16 6.95 -3.68
C VAL A 436 -13.13 8.45 -3.95
N ILE A 437 -13.45 8.90 -5.17
CA ILE A 437 -13.56 10.34 -5.50
C ILE A 437 -14.62 11.02 -4.61
N ALA A 438 -15.83 10.47 -4.53
CA ALA A 438 -16.91 11.04 -3.72
C ALA A 438 -16.59 11.03 -2.22
N TRP A 439 -15.84 10.05 -1.73
CA TRP A 439 -15.36 10.01 -0.35
C TRP A 439 -14.31 11.11 -0.07
N MET A 440 -13.40 11.36 -1.01
CA MET A 440 -12.42 12.43 -0.93
C MET A 440 -13.01 13.83 -1.08
N GLU A 441 -14.10 14.00 -1.82
CA GLU A 441 -14.87 15.25 -1.88
C GLU A 441 -15.58 15.58 -0.57
N LYS A 442 -15.90 14.54 0.23
CA LYS A 442 -16.69 14.66 1.46
C LYS A 442 -15.86 15.03 2.69
N ILE A 443 -14.61 14.58 2.77
CA ILE A 443 -13.76 14.72 3.96
C ILE A 443 -12.49 15.52 3.58
N PRO A 444 -12.12 16.58 4.31
CA PRO A 444 -11.02 17.49 3.96
C PRO A 444 -9.63 16.91 4.27
N PHE A 445 -9.30 15.76 3.68
CA PHE A 445 -8.04 15.04 3.90
C PHE A 445 -6.79 15.91 3.65
N VAL A 446 -5.97 16.02 4.68
CA VAL A 446 -4.70 16.77 4.70
C VAL A 446 -3.56 15.95 4.12
N LEU A 447 -3.49 14.67 4.53
CA LEU A 447 -2.39 13.77 4.24
C LEU A 447 -2.93 12.34 4.10
N GLY A 448 -2.30 11.53 3.25
CA GLY A 448 -2.60 10.11 3.17
C GLY A 448 -1.70 9.35 2.22
N GLY A 449 -1.77 8.03 2.28
CA GLY A 449 -0.99 7.12 1.44
C GLY A 449 -1.83 6.00 0.83
N ASN A 450 -1.35 5.49 -0.30
CA ASN A 450 -1.89 4.30 -0.98
C ASN A 450 -0.87 3.16 -0.88
N LEU A 451 -1.28 2.00 -0.37
CA LEU A 451 -0.42 0.84 -0.16
C LEU A 451 -0.55 -0.14 -1.33
N GLN A 452 0.57 -0.42 -1.99
CA GLN A 452 0.69 -1.25 -3.20
C GLN A 452 1.74 -2.36 -3.03
N GLY A 453 1.68 -3.36 -3.91
CA GLY A 453 2.63 -4.48 -4.00
C GLY A 453 3.47 -4.43 -5.28
N GLY A 454 4.60 -5.15 -5.32
CA GLY A 454 5.45 -5.26 -6.51
C GLY A 454 6.93 -5.00 -6.24
N GLU A 455 7.26 -3.86 -5.62
CA GLU A 455 8.64 -3.40 -5.39
C GLU A 455 8.80 -2.84 -3.97
N LEU A 456 10.03 -2.56 -3.50
CA LEU A 456 10.28 -1.96 -2.16
C LEU A 456 10.76 -0.50 -2.24
N VAL A 457 9.81 0.45 -2.23
CA VAL A 457 10.07 1.89 -2.39
C VAL A 457 8.92 2.76 -1.88
N VAL A 458 9.21 4.00 -1.49
CA VAL A 458 8.21 5.07 -1.38
C VAL A 458 8.17 5.94 -2.64
N ALA A 459 7.14 5.77 -3.46
CA ALA A 459 6.87 6.63 -4.61
C ALA A 459 6.16 7.94 -4.17
N TYR A 460 6.52 9.07 -4.79
CA TYR A 460 5.90 10.37 -4.55
C TYR A 460 5.64 11.16 -5.86
N PRO A 461 4.71 12.15 -5.87
CA PRO A 461 4.22 12.73 -7.12
C PRO A 461 5.26 13.62 -7.86
N TYR A 462 5.06 13.93 -9.15
CA TYR A 462 4.02 13.39 -10.03
C TYR A 462 4.32 11.95 -10.49
N ASP A 463 3.28 11.16 -10.76
CA ASP A 463 3.39 9.82 -11.37
C ASP A 463 3.45 9.85 -12.91
N MET A 464 3.13 10.98 -13.53
CA MET A 464 3.07 11.13 -14.98
C MET A 464 4.21 12.03 -15.47
N VAL A 465 4.79 11.66 -16.60
CA VAL A 465 5.83 12.45 -17.27
C VAL A 465 5.22 13.67 -17.97
N ARG A 466 5.84 14.85 -17.83
CA ARG A 466 5.41 16.07 -18.54
C ARG A 466 5.69 16.03 -20.05
N SER A 467 6.75 15.35 -20.47
CA SER A 467 7.15 15.21 -21.89
C SER A 467 6.45 14.04 -22.59
N THR A 468 5.56 14.33 -23.54
CA THR A 468 4.76 13.32 -24.28
C THR A 468 5.54 12.24 -25.04
N TRP A 469 6.85 12.40 -25.25
CA TRP A 469 7.74 11.47 -25.97
C TRP A 469 8.64 10.64 -25.04
N LYS A 470 8.60 10.86 -23.72
CA LYS A 470 9.41 10.14 -22.75
C LYS A 470 8.53 9.20 -21.93
N THR A 471 9.01 7.98 -21.73
CA THR A 471 8.38 6.98 -20.84
C THR A 471 8.73 7.21 -19.37
N GLN A 472 9.88 7.84 -19.09
CA GLN A 472 10.38 8.18 -17.76
C GLN A 472 11.06 9.55 -17.79
N GLU A 473 10.75 10.39 -16.80
CA GLU A 473 11.38 11.70 -16.58
C GLU A 473 11.05 12.22 -15.19
N HIS A 474 12.05 12.73 -14.49
CA HIS A 474 11.86 13.39 -13.20
C HIS A 474 10.94 14.60 -13.32
N THR A 475 9.72 14.46 -12.80
CA THR A 475 8.64 15.44 -12.93
C THR A 475 8.23 15.93 -11.53
N PRO A 476 8.93 16.94 -10.98
CA PRO A 476 8.72 17.41 -9.61
C PRO A 476 7.43 18.21 -9.46
N THR A 477 6.86 18.22 -8.25
CA THR A 477 5.76 19.13 -7.89
C THR A 477 6.30 20.47 -7.37
N PRO A 478 5.47 21.52 -7.26
CA PRO A 478 5.84 22.74 -6.52
C PRO A 478 6.21 22.49 -5.04
N ASP A 479 5.81 21.35 -4.48
CA ASP A 479 6.03 20.93 -3.10
C ASP A 479 7.00 19.72 -2.99
N ASP A 480 7.85 19.49 -4.01
CA ASP A 480 8.78 18.34 -4.09
C ASP A 480 9.62 18.15 -2.81
N HIS A 481 10.06 19.25 -2.20
CA HIS A 481 10.82 19.23 -0.94
C HIS A 481 10.03 18.69 0.27
N VAL A 482 8.70 18.87 0.30
CA VAL A 482 7.81 18.29 1.32
C VAL A 482 7.58 16.81 1.01
N PHE A 483 7.30 16.48 -0.26
CA PHE A 483 7.05 15.10 -0.67
C PHE A 483 8.24 14.16 -0.46
N ARG A 484 9.46 14.64 -0.74
CA ARG A 484 10.69 13.89 -0.50
C ARG A 484 10.94 13.67 0.98
N TRP A 485 10.67 14.67 1.83
CA TRP A 485 10.76 14.53 3.27
C TRP A 485 9.73 13.53 3.82
N LEU A 486 8.47 13.62 3.38
CA LEU A 486 7.42 12.65 3.70
C LEU A 486 7.83 11.23 3.26
N ALA A 487 8.32 11.07 2.03
CA ALA A 487 8.78 9.79 1.49
C ALA A 487 9.91 9.20 2.33
N TYR A 488 10.92 10.00 2.63
CA TYR A 488 12.05 9.60 3.45
C TYR A 488 11.63 9.26 4.89
N SER A 489 10.64 9.95 5.48
CA SER A 489 10.18 9.65 6.85
C SER A 489 9.62 8.23 6.98
N TYR A 490 8.94 7.73 5.95
CA TYR A 490 8.50 6.33 5.89
C TYR A 490 9.65 5.37 5.53
N ALA A 491 10.46 5.70 4.51
CA ALA A 491 11.54 4.82 4.06
C ALA A 491 12.62 4.59 5.13
N SER A 492 13.04 5.65 5.83
CA SER A 492 14.05 5.59 6.89
C SER A 492 13.62 4.79 8.13
N THR A 493 12.32 4.69 8.41
CA THR A 493 11.79 3.86 9.51
C THR A 493 11.56 2.40 9.08
N HIS A 494 11.47 2.11 7.78
CA HIS A 494 11.31 0.76 7.26
C HIS A 494 12.66 0.03 7.10
N ARG A 495 12.99 -0.84 8.07
CA ARG A 495 14.27 -1.58 8.21
C ARG A 495 14.97 -2.07 6.93
N LEU A 496 14.23 -2.48 5.90
CA LEU A 496 14.78 -3.02 4.65
C LEU A 496 14.71 -2.06 3.46
N MET A 497 13.98 -0.95 3.55
CA MET A 497 13.78 -0.03 2.41
C MET A 497 15.04 0.80 2.14
N THR A 498 15.84 1.04 3.18
CA THR A 498 17.12 1.76 3.18
C THR A 498 18.35 0.87 3.45
N ASP A 499 18.20 -0.46 3.60
CA ASP A 499 19.37 -1.34 3.84
C ASP A 499 20.14 -1.59 2.53
N ALA A 500 21.28 -0.90 2.39
CA ALA A 500 22.24 -0.98 1.28
C ALA A 500 22.76 -2.39 0.90
N ARG A 501 22.39 -3.43 1.65
CA ARG A 501 22.75 -4.84 1.39
C ARG A 501 21.56 -5.67 0.90
N ARG A 502 20.37 -5.07 0.74
CA ARG A 502 19.18 -5.78 0.28
C ARG A 502 19.34 -6.13 -1.21
N ARG A 503 19.05 -7.39 -1.56
CA ARG A 503 18.93 -7.84 -2.95
C ARG A 503 17.74 -7.15 -3.64
N VAL A 504 18.00 -6.57 -4.82
CA VAL A 504 16.99 -5.97 -5.72
C VAL A 504 15.90 -6.98 -6.05
N CYS A 505 14.65 -6.53 -6.06
CA CYS A 505 13.49 -7.36 -6.29
C CYS A 505 13.40 -7.82 -7.75
N HIS A 506 13.08 -6.90 -8.65
CA HIS A 506 12.96 -7.19 -10.08
C HIS A 506 14.09 -6.55 -10.86
N THR A 507 14.17 -5.23 -10.88
CA THR A 507 15.02 -4.50 -11.83
C THR A 507 15.72 -3.29 -11.22
N GLU A 508 15.07 -2.58 -10.29
CA GLU A 508 15.49 -1.25 -9.89
C GLU A 508 16.00 -1.19 -8.45
N ASP A 509 17.08 -0.43 -8.26
CA ASP A 509 17.77 -0.32 -6.98
C ASP A 509 17.48 1.02 -6.30
N PHE A 510 16.28 1.11 -5.72
CA PHE A 510 15.80 2.31 -5.01
C PHE A 510 16.65 2.70 -3.78
N GLN A 511 17.59 1.86 -3.33
CA GLN A 511 18.52 2.19 -2.25
C GLN A 511 19.41 3.39 -2.61
N LYS A 512 19.64 3.63 -3.91
CA LYS A 512 20.40 4.78 -4.42
C LYS A 512 19.69 6.12 -4.21
N GLU A 513 18.38 6.10 -3.98
CA GLU A 513 17.53 7.25 -3.71
C GLU A 513 16.87 7.13 -2.31
N ASP A 514 17.62 6.55 -1.36
CA ASP A 514 17.21 6.37 0.05
C ASP A 514 15.88 5.61 0.23
N GLY A 515 15.56 4.70 -0.70
CA GLY A 515 14.30 3.94 -0.69
C GLY A 515 13.09 4.77 -1.12
N THR A 516 13.29 5.90 -1.80
CA THR A 516 12.25 6.78 -2.34
C THR A 516 12.38 6.89 -3.87
N VAL A 517 11.32 7.33 -4.57
CA VAL A 517 11.38 7.62 -6.02
C VAL A 517 10.27 8.60 -6.44
N ASN A 518 10.56 9.51 -7.37
CA ASN A 518 9.52 10.30 -8.04
C ASN A 518 8.76 9.40 -9.04
N GLY A 519 7.43 9.33 -8.96
CA GLY A 519 6.63 8.36 -9.69
C GLY A 519 6.84 8.38 -11.21
N ALA A 520 7.00 9.57 -11.82
CA ALA A 520 7.27 9.77 -13.23
C ALA A 520 8.71 9.45 -13.66
N SER A 521 9.66 9.40 -12.73
CA SER A 521 11.01 8.88 -12.97
C SER A 521 11.01 7.37 -13.13
N TRP A 522 9.96 6.70 -12.64
CA TRP A 522 9.83 5.26 -12.54
C TRP A 522 8.79 4.72 -13.54
N HIS A 523 8.77 3.40 -13.72
CA HIS A 523 7.74 2.66 -14.46
C HIS A 523 7.16 1.58 -13.55
N THR A 524 5.84 1.54 -13.38
CA THR A 524 5.23 0.53 -12.53
C THR A 524 5.22 -0.82 -13.24
N VAL A 525 5.92 -1.81 -12.69
CA VAL A 525 5.69 -3.22 -13.02
C VAL A 525 4.87 -3.86 -11.89
N ALA A 526 3.79 -4.52 -12.26
CA ALA A 526 2.69 -4.93 -11.39
C ALA A 526 2.92 -6.31 -10.74
N GLY A 527 2.42 -6.56 -9.53
CA GLY A 527 2.07 -7.92 -9.12
C GLY A 527 3.20 -8.93 -8.89
N SER A 528 4.23 -8.53 -8.14
CA SER A 528 5.27 -9.44 -7.62
C SER A 528 5.31 -9.40 -6.09
N LYS A 529 5.53 -10.52 -5.39
CA LYS A 529 5.59 -10.56 -3.90
C LYS A 529 6.85 -9.96 -3.27
N CYS A 530 7.55 -9.08 -3.98
CA CYS A 530 8.63 -8.35 -3.37
C CYS A 530 8.08 -7.16 -2.57
N LEU A 531 8.66 -6.92 -1.39
CA LEU A 531 8.00 -6.19 -0.30
C LEU A 531 7.65 -4.72 -0.65
N LYS A 532 6.36 -4.34 -0.64
CA LYS A 532 5.79 -2.99 -0.41
C LYS A 532 6.25 -1.79 -1.26
N LYS A 533 5.42 -1.42 -2.25
CA LYS A 533 5.40 -0.06 -2.80
C LYS A 533 4.47 0.78 -1.92
N PHE A 534 5.02 1.76 -1.23
CA PHE A 534 4.22 2.79 -0.59
C PHE A 534 4.10 3.95 -1.58
N VAL A 535 2.90 4.49 -1.82
CA VAL A 535 2.74 5.74 -2.58
C VAL A 535 2.28 6.82 -1.62
N TRP A 536 3.07 7.89 -1.49
CA TRP A 536 2.58 9.16 -0.96
C TRP A 536 1.65 9.80 -2.00
N ASP A 537 0.49 9.18 -2.18
CA ASP A 537 -0.58 9.76 -2.95
C ASP A 537 -1.33 10.77 -2.06
N SER A 538 -0.72 11.95 -1.94
CA SER A 538 -1.57 13.12 -2.00
C SER A 538 -2.31 13.03 -3.33
N LEU A 539 -3.59 12.66 -3.30
CA LEU A 539 -4.48 12.90 -4.43
C LEU A 539 -4.75 14.41 -4.57
N TYR A 540 -3.70 15.22 -4.68
CA TYR A 540 -3.69 16.44 -5.46
C TYR A 540 -3.95 16.15 -6.95
N LYS A 541 -3.85 14.88 -7.39
CA LYS A 541 -4.53 14.36 -8.59
C LYS A 541 -6.03 14.68 -8.62
N VAL A 542 -6.70 14.76 -7.47
CA VAL A 542 -8.14 15.08 -7.33
C VAL A 542 -8.37 15.93 -6.08
N SER A 543 -7.91 17.18 -6.11
CA SER A 543 -8.15 18.17 -5.05
C SER A 543 -9.58 18.73 -5.14
N LEU A 544 -10.61 17.90 -5.05
CA LEU A 544 -11.99 18.36 -5.18
C LEU A 544 -12.57 18.82 -3.85
N GLY A 545 -13.26 19.96 -3.89
CA GLY A 545 -13.89 20.56 -2.72
C GLY A 545 -14.69 21.80 -3.09
N ASN A 546 -15.93 21.61 -3.52
CA ASN A 546 -17.00 22.62 -3.45
C ASN A 546 -17.50 22.70 -1.98
N LYS A 547 -17.82 23.83 -1.33
CA LYS A 547 -17.87 25.27 -1.65
C LYS A 547 -17.21 26.04 -0.49
N SER A 548 -17.14 27.37 -0.55
CA SER A 548 -16.73 28.30 0.54
C SER A 548 -15.31 28.16 1.11
N VAL A 549 -14.78 29.10 1.89
CA VAL A 549 -14.06 30.27 1.35
C VAL A 549 -12.73 30.50 2.11
N THR A 550 -11.59 30.26 1.45
CA THR A 550 -10.30 30.99 1.59
C THR A 550 -9.30 30.38 0.60
N ARG A 551 -8.36 31.18 0.08
CA ARG A 551 -7.25 30.76 -0.79
C ARG A 551 -5.96 31.23 -0.13
N SER A 552 -5.10 30.33 0.30
CA SER A 552 -3.74 30.68 0.70
C SER A 552 -2.83 30.79 -0.53
N SER A 553 -1.98 31.80 -0.63
CA SER A 553 -0.85 31.83 -1.57
C SER A 553 0.44 32.14 -0.83
N LEU A 554 1.41 31.26 -0.99
CA LEU A 554 2.71 31.30 -0.37
C LEU A 554 3.76 31.93 -1.30
N THR A 555 4.73 32.58 -0.69
CA THR A 555 5.98 33.00 -1.33
C THR A 555 7.09 32.79 -0.33
N GLU A 556 8.01 31.87 -0.64
CA GLU A 556 9.26 31.72 0.10
C GLU A 556 10.21 32.86 -0.29
N LEU A 557 11.12 33.25 0.61
CA LEU A 557 12.11 34.31 0.36
C LEU A 557 13.23 33.82 -0.58
N GLY A 558 12.87 33.55 -1.84
CA GLY A 558 13.78 33.12 -2.90
C GLY A 558 13.04 32.51 -4.10
N HIS A 559 12.00 31.71 -3.83
CA HIS A 559 11.23 31.01 -4.86
C HIS A 559 9.71 31.06 -4.60
N PRO A 560 8.87 31.36 -5.62
CA PRO A 560 7.43 31.39 -5.43
C PRO A 560 6.82 29.98 -5.43
N ILE A 561 6.63 29.39 -4.23
CA ILE A 561 5.86 28.14 -4.04
C ILE A 561 4.40 28.40 -4.45
N THR A 562 4.11 28.15 -5.73
CA THR A 562 2.84 28.52 -6.35
C THR A 562 1.85 27.36 -6.32
N TYR A 563 1.68 26.73 -5.15
CA TYR A 563 0.55 25.84 -4.86
C TYR A 563 -0.36 26.47 -3.79
N ARG A 564 -1.67 26.22 -3.86
CA ARG A 564 -2.65 26.85 -2.96
C ARG A 564 -3.54 25.81 -2.32
N GLN A 565 -3.96 26.07 -1.10
CA GLN A 565 -4.99 25.29 -0.42
C GLN A 565 -6.25 26.11 -0.19
N LYS A 566 -7.30 25.40 0.19
CA LYS A 566 -8.63 25.90 0.48
C LYS A 566 -9.00 25.42 1.88
N ALA A 567 -9.62 26.28 2.68
CA ALA A 567 -10.16 25.86 3.98
C ALA A 567 -11.36 24.90 3.85
N THR A 568 -11.70 24.27 4.95
CA THR A 568 -12.93 23.49 5.14
C THR A 568 -14.19 24.38 5.09
N ASN A 569 -15.34 23.81 5.40
CA ASN A 569 -16.58 24.57 5.57
C ASN A 569 -16.54 25.48 6.82
N ASP A 570 -15.78 25.09 7.85
CA ASP A 570 -15.71 25.75 9.15
C ASP A 570 -14.56 26.78 9.24
N GLY A 571 -13.61 26.71 8.30
CA GLY A 571 -12.69 27.81 7.96
C GLY A 571 -11.22 27.59 8.34
N ASP A 572 -10.90 26.44 8.93
CA ASP A 572 -9.55 25.95 9.18
C ASP A 572 -8.89 25.33 7.93
N TYR A 573 -7.57 25.19 7.99
CA TYR A 573 -6.74 24.68 6.89
C TYR A 573 -5.41 24.13 7.42
N TRP A 574 -4.83 23.13 6.74
CA TRP A 574 -3.54 22.55 7.10
C TRP A 574 -2.58 22.52 5.93
N ARG A 575 -1.53 23.35 6.01
CA ARG A 575 -0.52 23.49 4.97
C ARG A 575 0.80 22.85 5.39
N LEU A 576 1.04 21.65 4.87
CA LEU A 576 2.32 20.94 5.03
C LEU A 576 3.45 21.75 4.37
N LEU A 577 4.50 22.01 5.17
CA LEU A 577 5.71 22.75 4.82
C LEU A 577 6.87 22.19 5.66
N ASN A 578 8.09 22.33 5.17
CA ASN A 578 9.28 22.01 5.96
C ASN A 578 9.55 23.15 6.98
N PRO A 579 10.41 22.96 7.99
CA PRO A 579 10.78 24.02 8.92
C PRO A 579 11.41 25.23 8.21
N GLY A 580 10.92 26.44 8.50
CA GLY A 580 11.33 27.67 7.80
C GLY A 580 10.38 28.85 8.02
N GLU A 581 10.74 30.03 7.48
CA GLU A 581 9.90 31.23 7.50
C GLU A 581 9.21 31.45 6.15
N TYR A 582 7.90 31.69 6.18
CA TYR A 582 7.07 31.73 4.98
C TYR A 582 6.13 32.95 4.97
N MET A 583 6.10 33.68 3.85
CA MET A 583 5.10 34.73 3.65
C MET A 583 3.81 34.13 3.07
N VAL A 584 2.81 33.96 3.94
CA VAL A 584 1.50 33.36 3.64
C VAL A 584 0.47 34.46 3.40
N THR A 585 -0.30 34.37 2.31
CA THR A 585 -1.38 35.30 1.97
C THR A 585 -2.74 34.61 1.92
N ALA A 586 -3.64 34.88 2.86
CA ALA A 586 -5.03 34.44 2.79
C ALA A 586 -5.89 35.39 1.95
N LYS A 587 -6.71 34.85 1.04
CA LYS A 587 -7.56 35.60 0.11
C LYS A 587 -8.90 34.92 -0.10
N ALA A 588 -10.00 35.65 0.07
CA ALA A 588 -11.35 35.14 -0.17
C ALA A 588 -12.06 35.93 -1.27
N ASP A 589 -12.96 35.29 -2.02
CA ASP A 589 -13.78 36.00 -3.00
C ASP A 589 -14.75 36.93 -2.28
N GLY A 590 -14.73 38.22 -2.65
CA GLY A 590 -15.49 39.26 -1.96
C GLY A 590 -14.82 39.83 -0.70
N TYR A 591 -13.60 39.41 -0.34
CA TYR A 591 -12.81 39.93 0.78
C TYR A 591 -11.49 40.55 0.32
N ILE A 592 -10.91 41.39 1.17
CA ILE A 592 -9.55 41.92 1.05
C ILE A 592 -8.57 40.85 1.51
N SER A 593 -7.55 40.55 0.73
CA SER A 593 -6.50 39.59 1.11
C SER A 593 -5.61 40.13 2.22
N SER A 594 -5.17 39.25 3.11
CA SER A 594 -4.22 39.54 4.20
C SER A 594 -2.97 38.69 4.02
N THR A 595 -1.79 39.29 4.22
CA THR A 595 -0.49 38.63 4.14
C THR A 595 0.20 38.72 5.50
N LYS A 596 0.77 37.61 5.96
CA LYS A 596 1.52 37.49 7.22
C LYS A 596 2.76 36.63 7.01
N ASN A 597 3.77 36.80 7.86
CA ASN A 597 4.84 35.82 8.00
C ASN A 597 4.38 34.76 9.00
N CYS A 598 4.45 33.49 8.61
CA CYS A 598 4.24 32.33 9.46
C CYS A 598 5.57 31.57 9.53
N ALA A 599 5.94 31.08 10.71
CA ALA A 599 7.15 30.26 10.91
C ALA A 599 6.78 28.81 11.22
N VAL A 600 7.46 27.86 10.60
CA VAL A 600 7.30 26.42 10.86
C VAL A 600 8.50 25.97 11.69
N GLY A 601 8.23 25.50 12.91
CA GLY A 601 9.25 25.05 13.84
C GLY A 601 9.74 23.61 13.59
N TYR A 602 10.61 23.13 14.48
CA TYR A 602 11.03 21.72 14.54
C TYR A 602 10.27 20.91 15.61
N ASP A 603 9.40 21.57 16.38
CA ASP A 603 8.65 20.96 17.49
C ASP A 603 7.51 20.05 16.99
N MET A 604 7.07 19.12 17.84
CA MET A 604 5.96 18.21 17.53
C MET A 604 4.60 18.90 17.61
N GLY A 605 4.15 19.44 16.47
CA GLY A 605 2.82 20.01 16.27
C GLY A 605 2.77 20.90 15.02
N ALA A 606 1.58 21.33 14.61
CA ALA A 606 1.44 22.35 13.56
C ALA A 606 1.54 23.76 14.17
N THR A 607 2.31 24.67 13.57
CA THR A 607 2.25 26.09 13.97
C THR A 607 0.94 26.71 13.50
N GLN A 608 0.12 27.19 14.43
CA GLN A 608 -1.09 27.96 14.12
C GLN A 608 -0.73 29.33 13.49
N CYS A 609 -1.41 29.72 12.41
CA CYS A 609 -1.21 31.03 11.77
C CYS A 609 -2.54 31.61 11.23
N ASP A 610 -3.32 32.25 12.11
CA ASP A 610 -4.70 32.66 11.78
C ASP A 610 -4.77 33.90 10.87
N PHE A 611 -5.83 33.99 10.06
CA PHE A 611 -6.07 35.12 9.16
C PHE A 611 -7.45 35.76 9.34
N THR A 612 -7.49 37.01 9.82
CA THR A 612 -8.69 37.84 9.82
C THR A 612 -8.76 38.67 8.54
N ILE A 613 -9.71 38.36 7.65
CA ILE A 613 -9.90 39.07 6.37
C ILE A 613 -11.21 39.85 6.33
N SER A 614 -11.17 41.07 5.79
CA SER A 614 -12.33 41.98 5.77
C SER A 614 -13.11 41.91 4.46
N LYS A 615 -14.45 41.85 4.51
CA LYS A 615 -15.31 41.97 3.31
C LYS A 615 -15.01 43.26 2.55
N THR A 616 -14.92 43.19 1.23
CA THR A 616 -14.77 44.37 0.37
C THR A 616 -16.02 45.25 0.44
N THR A 617 -15.85 46.55 0.22
CA THR A 617 -16.95 47.54 0.16
C THR A 617 -18.03 47.12 -0.84
N LEU A 618 -17.64 46.52 -1.97
CA LEU A 618 -18.57 46.12 -3.03
C LEU A 618 -19.44 44.92 -2.61
N THR A 619 -18.88 43.96 -1.86
CA THR A 619 -19.64 42.86 -1.24
C THR A 619 -20.56 43.37 -0.14
N ARG A 620 -20.06 44.25 0.75
CA ARG A 620 -20.89 44.89 1.80
C ARG A 620 -22.10 45.63 1.21
N ILE A 621 -21.88 46.38 0.13
CA ILE A 621 -22.97 47.07 -0.59
C ILE A 621 -23.97 46.08 -1.19
N LYS A 622 -23.52 44.97 -1.80
CA LYS A 622 -24.44 43.92 -2.32
C LYS A 622 -25.31 43.32 -1.21
N GLU A 623 -24.72 42.91 -0.09
CA GLU A 623 -25.44 42.35 1.05
C GLU A 623 -26.48 43.34 1.61
N ILE A 624 -26.13 44.63 1.69
CA ILE A 624 -27.06 45.69 2.07
C ILE A 624 -28.19 45.83 1.03
N MET A 625 -27.88 45.80 -0.27
CA MET A 625 -28.88 45.93 -1.34
C MET A 625 -29.86 44.74 -1.38
N GLU A 626 -29.37 43.51 -1.16
CA GLU A 626 -30.20 42.31 -1.02
C GLU A 626 -31.07 42.39 0.25
N LYS A 627 -30.47 42.71 1.40
CA LYS A 627 -31.17 42.81 2.71
C LYS A 627 -32.25 43.90 2.74
N PHE A 628 -32.11 44.96 1.93
CA PHE A 628 -33.12 46.03 1.79
C PHE A 628 -33.93 45.97 0.48
N GLY A 629 -33.85 44.86 -0.28
CA GLY A 629 -34.72 44.61 -1.44
C GLY A 629 -34.59 45.58 -2.62
N LYS A 630 -33.45 46.26 -2.79
CA LYS A 630 -33.26 47.29 -3.83
C LYS A 630 -32.47 46.75 -5.02
N GLN A 631 -33.13 46.65 -6.17
CA GLN A 631 -32.46 46.28 -7.43
C GLN A 631 -31.37 47.29 -7.82
N PRO A 632 -30.34 46.86 -8.60
CA PRO A 632 -29.28 47.76 -9.04
C PRO A 632 -29.79 48.91 -9.91
N ILE A 633 -29.39 50.13 -9.57
CA ILE A 633 -29.51 51.28 -10.48
C ILE A 633 -28.51 51.05 -11.62
N GLY A 634 -28.97 50.40 -12.69
CA GLY A 634 -28.17 50.20 -13.90
C GLY A 634 -27.71 51.55 -14.47
N PRO A 635 -26.47 51.65 -14.99
CA PRO A 635 -26.00 52.88 -15.60
C PRO A 635 -26.89 53.23 -16.79
N SER A 636 -27.54 54.39 -16.76
CA SER A 636 -28.57 54.73 -17.74
C SER A 636 -28.03 54.59 -19.18
N ILE A 637 -28.85 54.03 -20.07
CA ILE A 637 -28.51 53.76 -21.47
C ILE A 637 -28.02 55.04 -22.18
N ARG A 638 -28.45 56.23 -21.71
CA ARG A 638 -27.95 57.54 -22.11
C ARG A 638 -26.43 57.71 -21.92
N ARG A 639 -25.86 57.32 -20.77
CA ARG A 639 -24.41 57.44 -20.48
C ARG A 639 -23.57 56.46 -21.32
N LEU A 640 -24.09 55.25 -21.58
CA LEU A 640 -23.43 54.28 -22.48
C LEU A 640 -23.41 54.79 -23.94
N ARG A 641 -24.52 55.35 -24.44
CA ARG A 641 -24.59 55.95 -25.78
C ARG A 641 -23.67 57.18 -25.93
N GLN A 642 -23.53 58.03 -24.90
CA GLN A 642 -22.57 59.14 -24.90
C GLN A 642 -21.11 58.66 -24.98
N ARG A 643 -20.72 57.68 -24.15
CA ARG A 643 -19.35 57.11 -24.19
C ARG A 643 -19.04 56.41 -25.52
N ALA A 644 -20.04 55.77 -26.14
CA ALA A 644 -19.89 55.18 -27.48
C ALA A 644 -19.70 56.23 -28.57
N ARG A 645 -20.42 57.38 -28.52
CA ARG A 645 -20.21 58.51 -29.44
C ARG A 645 -18.82 59.14 -29.28
N GLN A 646 -18.38 59.40 -28.04
CA GLN A 646 -17.05 59.96 -27.78
C GLN A 646 -15.90 59.03 -28.23
N ARG A 647 -16.08 57.70 -28.20
CA ARG A 647 -15.12 56.75 -28.75
C ARG A 647 -15.09 56.66 -30.28
N ARG A 648 -16.16 57.09 -30.97
CA ARG A 648 -16.19 57.18 -32.45
C ARG A 648 -15.64 58.50 -33.00
N GLN A 649 -15.49 59.55 -32.18
CA GLN A 649 -14.85 60.82 -32.55
C GLN A 649 -13.36 60.88 -32.17
N ARG A 650 -12.76 59.76 -31.75
CA ARG A 650 -11.33 59.63 -31.40
C ARG A 650 -10.68 58.44 -32.13
N ARG A 651 -11.18 58.13 -33.33
CA ARG A 651 -10.57 57.22 -34.31
C ARG A 651 -10.55 57.95 -35.64
#